data_AF-A0A8S9A0T3-F1
#
_entry.id   AF-A0A8S9A0T3-F1
#
_cell.length_a   1.000
_cell.length_b   1.000
_cell.length_c   1.000
_cell.angle_alpha   90.00
_cell.angle_beta   90.00
_cell.angle_gamma   90.00
#
_symmetry.space_group_name_H-M   'P 1'
#
loop_
_entity.id
_entity.type
_entity.pdbx_description
1 polymer ?
#
loop_
_entity_poly.entity_id
_entity_poly.type
_entity_poly.pdbx_seq_one_letter_code
_entity_poly.pdbx_strand_id
1 'polypeptide(L)'
;MPGFADSFWSNDYAAGLGVLFGKLQQGVVENRQLLTIARMRAEAEDVYGQRLSEIAPAVDKIPNGFNRDDGASVRKAYEGVRTEMEDASKNHKKIAQNIRDLVVNPFTRWCDAHESRLQNSQEELQAKIKAHDKQAEVVKKLRSNYFNKCRLVEDLEEENKLAFQDPESAASPKPKQPIPEIKVEPEEEEDDEPFEIGDETYSPDQIKKILAHMLNNIKMGETKVPILGTYQNTSAGTDIVEYFQRHMGTTSVSYAERIGQDLITHGFLRLIGNVGNTFANSSRMFYQWRPQAFKLAGVPEKKAPVNRTFSMPLSNGSEGSDSPVVGAVSEYLANWNIPGVNNGRPNETPSERMRREAREADEKYKAAVQKLDEMRCELEEAIFLHLKFLERCELDRLKAIKTVVLDFSGTISNVIPSLQSTVDNMMLYQETVQPLGDLRYLLENYRTGSFVPKVVTYENYYNKVDEQTFGVDLEARARADKKRVPIIVTTLLTYLDHHYPDLEGDEARRGVWLHEVSLKDTHKLRNKVNNGKPPSLEVFAEFDVATVASLLKLYLLELPDSLVSSHVYEIIRTIYNTTQDSSEDARIPVLQQTLSQLRLTNIATLDACMNHFTRLIELTSADEDYVAKLATTLAPCILRPRTETSLTMEEKHAYRLIRDLFAHKDAIFSELKRMSTLGASASISGNNNRPRAISTDESNRRAHMEERNRLILEKANGGRSRATSPAPGPRAHRRDRSVGGPETRFPISPSGITSPTSSQQHGKRPSLGPVLPKRSSLEVPDEAGSSLSHPADGNLNGAAPAEAGTPKSETADPLADKRSSLVEKRNSLGRSGARISAGRRIPVVASTTASQQQSGSEKENSTGHGHAPVTLTDAPMDY
;
A
#
# COMPACT_ATOMS: atom_id res chain seq x y z
N MET A 1 48.60 -0.39 -12.95
CA MET A 1 48.00 -1.73 -13.18
C MET A 1 48.11 -2.02 -14.66
N PRO A 2 48.10 -3.29 -15.10
CA PRO A 2 47.91 -3.58 -16.52
C PRO A 2 46.55 -3.04 -16.99
N GLY A 3 46.50 -2.50 -18.19
CA GLY A 3 45.26 -2.05 -18.85
C GLY A 3 44.60 -3.17 -19.64
N PHE A 4 43.45 -2.89 -20.26
CA PHE A 4 42.78 -3.82 -21.17
C PHE A 4 43.69 -4.18 -22.35
N ALA A 5 44.42 -3.19 -22.86
CA ALA A 5 45.38 -3.31 -23.96
C ALA A 5 46.57 -4.24 -23.68
N ASP A 6 46.83 -4.57 -22.41
CA ASP A 6 47.86 -5.53 -21.99
C ASP A 6 47.29 -6.93 -21.70
N SER A 7 45.96 -7.06 -21.54
CA SER A 7 45.34 -8.15 -20.77
C SER A 7 44.40 -9.08 -21.57
N PHE A 8 43.86 -8.64 -22.72
CA PHE A 8 42.80 -9.38 -23.45
C PHE A 8 43.26 -9.99 -24.78
N TRP A 9 44.53 -10.40 -24.86
CA TRP A 9 45.11 -11.07 -26.03
C TRP A 9 44.90 -12.60 -25.99
N SER A 10 44.77 -13.21 -27.17
CA SER A 10 44.74 -14.66 -27.36
C SER A 10 45.32 -15.04 -28.72
N ASN A 11 45.81 -16.28 -28.88
CA ASN A 11 46.48 -16.75 -30.10
C ASN A 11 45.59 -16.77 -31.36
N ASP A 12 44.27 -16.72 -31.17
CA ASP A 12 43.25 -16.64 -32.21
C ASP A 12 42.69 -15.21 -32.37
N TYR A 13 43.17 -14.25 -31.57
CA TYR A 13 42.65 -12.88 -31.35
C TYR A 13 41.17 -12.79 -30.88
N ALA A 14 40.33 -13.79 -31.16
CA ALA A 14 38.91 -13.80 -30.87
C ALA A 14 38.56 -14.16 -29.41
N ALA A 15 39.23 -15.14 -28.80
CA ALA A 15 38.85 -15.63 -27.47
C ALA A 15 38.99 -14.56 -26.37
N GLY A 16 40.09 -13.80 -26.35
CA GLY A 16 40.32 -12.74 -25.36
C GLY A 16 39.29 -11.62 -25.44
N LEU A 17 38.96 -11.18 -26.67
CA LEU A 17 37.91 -10.21 -26.93
C LEU A 17 36.51 -10.77 -26.60
N GLY A 18 36.24 -12.05 -26.85
CA GLY A 18 34.99 -12.70 -26.47
C GLY A 18 34.72 -12.65 -24.97
N VAL A 19 35.75 -12.85 -24.14
CA VAL A 19 35.67 -12.69 -22.68
C VAL A 19 35.40 -11.23 -22.30
N LEU A 20 36.10 -10.27 -22.92
CA LEU A 20 35.91 -8.85 -22.64
C LEU A 20 34.51 -8.36 -23.02
N PHE A 21 34.07 -8.58 -24.26
CA PHE A 21 32.73 -8.17 -24.71
C PHE A 21 31.62 -8.87 -23.92
N GLY A 22 31.80 -10.13 -23.52
CA GLY A 22 30.90 -10.81 -22.58
C GLY A 22 30.75 -10.08 -21.24
N LYS A 23 31.83 -9.49 -20.72
CA LYS A 23 31.79 -8.66 -19.50
C LYS A 23 31.25 -7.25 -19.72
N LEU A 24 31.56 -6.61 -20.83
CA LEU A 24 31.02 -5.29 -21.14
C LEU A 24 29.49 -5.34 -21.40
N GLN A 25 29.02 -6.40 -22.07
CA GLN A 25 27.58 -6.63 -22.25
C GLN A 25 26.87 -7.04 -20.95
N GLN A 26 27.56 -7.72 -20.01
CA GLN A 26 27.06 -7.86 -18.64
C GLN A 26 26.86 -6.47 -17.99
N GLY A 27 27.81 -5.55 -18.19
CA GLY A 27 27.73 -4.17 -17.70
C GLY A 27 26.53 -3.37 -18.24
N VAL A 28 26.14 -3.60 -19.50
CA VAL A 28 24.90 -3.06 -20.09
C VAL A 28 23.65 -3.60 -19.37
N VAL A 29 23.63 -4.89 -19.03
CA VAL A 29 22.52 -5.50 -18.27
C VAL A 29 22.44 -4.97 -16.83
N GLU A 30 23.58 -4.77 -16.16
CA GLU A 30 23.65 -4.14 -14.83
C GLU A 30 23.05 -2.72 -14.83
N ASN A 31 23.33 -1.92 -15.87
CA ASN A 31 22.75 -0.59 -16.03
C ASN A 31 21.20 -0.66 -16.13
N ARG A 32 20.67 -1.64 -16.88
CA ARG A 32 19.22 -1.88 -17.01
C ARG A 32 18.58 -2.34 -15.70
N GLN A 33 19.29 -3.10 -14.87
CA GLN A 33 18.83 -3.45 -13.51
C GLN A 33 18.69 -2.20 -12.62
N LEU A 34 19.69 -1.31 -12.62
CA LEU A 34 19.64 -0.06 -11.87
C LEU A 34 18.51 0.87 -12.33
N LEU A 35 18.28 0.98 -13.65
CA LEU A 35 17.11 1.68 -14.20
C LEU A 35 15.78 1.07 -13.75
N THR A 36 15.71 -0.26 -13.65
CA THR A 36 14.49 -0.96 -13.20
C THR A 36 14.18 -0.64 -11.74
N ILE A 37 15.20 -0.64 -10.87
CA ILE A 37 15.05 -0.25 -9.45
C ILE A 37 14.53 1.19 -9.34
N ALA A 38 15.11 2.15 -10.09
CA ALA A 38 14.68 3.54 -10.06
C ALA A 38 13.23 3.72 -10.58
N ARG A 39 12.85 3.04 -11.66
CA ARG A 39 11.49 3.05 -12.22
C ARG A 39 10.46 2.49 -11.24
N MET A 40 10.73 1.32 -10.66
CA MET A 40 9.84 0.70 -9.67
C MET A 40 9.70 1.53 -8.39
N ARG A 41 10.76 2.21 -7.93
CA ARG A 41 10.65 3.13 -6.79
C ARG A 41 9.79 4.33 -7.12
N ALA A 42 9.96 4.95 -8.29
CA ALA A 42 9.13 6.08 -8.71
C ALA A 42 7.65 5.71 -8.83
N GLU A 43 7.33 4.52 -9.35
CA GLU A 43 5.95 4.01 -9.41
C GLU A 43 5.36 3.78 -8.02
N ALA A 44 6.10 3.14 -7.10
CA ALA A 44 5.65 2.89 -5.73
C ALA A 44 5.37 4.20 -4.94
N GLU A 45 6.23 5.22 -5.10
CA GLU A 45 6.04 6.54 -4.47
C GLU A 45 4.82 7.28 -5.02
N ASP A 46 4.56 7.18 -6.33
CA ASP A 46 3.39 7.82 -6.97
C ASP A 46 2.09 7.15 -6.54
N VAL A 47 2.05 5.82 -6.51
CA VAL A 47 0.91 5.04 -5.99
C VAL A 47 0.66 5.35 -4.51
N TYR A 48 1.72 5.43 -3.68
CA TYR A 48 1.58 5.79 -2.27
C TYR A 48 1.04 7.22 -2.10
N GLY A 49 1.61 8.18 -2.83
CA GLY A 49 1.08 9.55 -2.88
C GLY A 49 -0.35 9.62 -3.42
N GLN A 50 -0.75 8.76 -4.36
CA GLN A 50 -2.14 8.68 -4.82
C GLN A 50 -3.07 8.21 -3.69
N ARG A 51 -2.71 7.15 -2.95
CA ARG A 51 -3.49 6.66 -1.81
C ARG A 51 -3.65 7.69 -0.70
N LEU A 52 -2.60 8.45 -0.37
CA LEU A 52 -2.72 9.54 0.59
C LEU A 52 -3.72 10.62 0.12
N SER A 53 -3.72 10.96 -1.16
CA SER A 53 -4.69 11.93 -1.72
C SER A 53 -6.15 11.41 -1.81
N GLU A 54 -6.39 10.10 -1.62
CA GLU A 54 -7.74 9.54 -1.54
C GLU A 54 -8.37 9.73 -0.14
N ILE A 55 -7.57 9.99 0.91
CA ILE A 55 -8.03 10.06 2.31
C ILE A 55 -9.00 11.22 2.54
N ALA A 56 -8.61 12.45 2.20
CA ALA A 56 -9.44 13.63 2.45
C ALA A 56 -10.80 13.56 1.72
N PRO A 57 -10.88 13.23 0.41
CA PRO A 57 -12.15 12.98 -0.28
C PRO A 57 -12.92 11.73 0.17
N ALA A 58 -12.34 10.85 1.01
CA ALA A 58 -13.05 9.73 1.62
C ALA A 58 -13.70 10.14 2.94
N VAL A 59 -13.00 10.88 3.81
CA VAL A 59 -13.57 11.36 5.08
C VAL A 59 -14.62 12.47 4.88
N ASP A 60 -14.46 13.33 3.87
CA ASP A 60 -15.45 14.36 3.52
C ASP A 60 -16.81 13.79 3.10
N LYS A 61 -16.87 12.51 2.71
CA LYS A 61 -18.13 11.83 2.35
C LYS A 61 -18.91 11.31 3.56
N ILE A 62 -18.38 11.43 4.78
CA ILE A 62 -19.03 10.97 6.01
C ILE A 62 -19.96 12.09 6.52
N PRO A 63 -21.29 11.98 6.37
CA PRO A 63 -22.21 13.04 6.77
C PRO A 63 -22.31 13.11 8.31
N ASN A 64 -22.64 14.29 8.82
CA ASN A 64 -22.91 14.54 10.25
C ASN A 64 -21.75 14.28 11.23
N GLY A 65 -20.50 14.16 10.73
CA GLY A 65 -19.28 14.19 11.56
C GLY A 65 -18.89 15.60 12.01
N PHE A 66 -17.58 15.83 12.18
CA PHE A 66 -16.98 17.04 12.77
C PHE A 66 -17.50 18.39 12.27
N ASN A 67 -18.00 18.47 11.03
CA ASN A 67 -18.66 19.66 10.46
C ASN A 67 -19.85 20.20 11.31
N ARG A 68 -20.37 19.41 12.26
CA ARG A 68 -21.43 19.84 13.19
C ARG A 68 -20.93 20.57 14.43
N ASP A 69 -19.71 20.31 14.87
CA ASP A 69 -19.18 20.79 16.16
C ASP A 69 -18.23 21.98 15.93
N ASP A 70 -18.82 23.06 15.38
CA ASP A 70 -18.12 24.29 15.04
C ASP A 70 -17.69 25.06 16.30
N GLY A 71 -16.43 24.88 16.69
CA GLY A 71 -15.85 25.42 17.92
C GLY A 71 -15.08 24.39 18.76
N ALA A 72 -15.37 23.09 18.61
CA ALA A 72 -14.67 22.03 19.33
C ALA A 72 -13.17 21.97 18.97
N SER A 73 -12.32 21.66 19.96
CA SER A 73 -10.88 21.55 19.76
C SER A 73 -10.49 20.28 19.00
N VAL A 74 -11.17 19.15 19.24
CA VAL A 74 -10.95 17.90 18.48
C VAL A 74 -11.20 18.10 16.97
N ARG A 75 -12.17 18.95 16.59
CA ARG A 75 -12.41 19.30 15.19
C ARG A 75 -11.18 19.94 14.53
N LYS A 76 -10.51 20.87 15.21
CA LYS A 76 -9.31 21.55 14.70
C LYS A 76 -8.14 20.57 14.53
N ALA A 77 -7.98 19.66 15.49
CA ALA A 77 -6.97 18.61 15.39
C ALA A 77 -7.24 17.66 14.19
N TYR A 78 -8.51 17.30 13.95
CA TYR A 78 -8.93 16.51 12.78
C TYR A 78 -8.68 17.25 11.45
N GLU A 79 -9.06 18.52 11.35
CA GLU A 79 -8.83 19.35 10.14
C GLU A 79 -7.32 19.50 9.86
N GLY A 80 -6.50 19.64 10.90
CA GLY A 80 -5.04 19.62 10.82
C GLY A 80 -4.47 18.31 10.28
N VAL A 81 -4.76 17.18 10.94
CA VAL A 81 -4.28 15.84 10.51
C VAL A 81 -4.72 15.51 9.08
N ARG A 82 -5.96 15.88 8.70
CA ARG A 82 -6.44 15.75 7.32
C ARG A 82 -5.59 16.56 6.32
N THR A 83 -5.23 17.80 6.67
CA THR A 83 -4.41 18.66 5.80
C THR A 83 -3.01 18.07 5.59
N GLU A 84 -2.40 17.53 6.66
CA GLU A 84 -1.08 16.89 6.59
C GLU A 84 -1.08 15.62 5.71
N MET A 85 -2.18 14.87 5.64
CA MET A 85 -2.32 13.76 4.66
C MET A 85 -2.26 14.26 3.21
N GLU A 86 -2.88 15.42 2.91
CA GLU A 86 -2.85 16.01 1.58
C GLU A 86 -1.43 16.51 1.23
N ASP A 87 -0.69 17.11 2.16
CA ASP A 87 0.68 17.59 1.94
C ASP A 87 1.72 16.45 1.89
N ALA A 88 1.58 15.41 2.71
CA ALA A 88 2.34 14.17 2.55
C ALA A 88 2.10 13.56 1.15
N SER A 89 0.86 13.57 0.64
CA SER A 89 0.56 13.11 -0.72
C SER A 89 1.33 13.87 -1.81
N LYS A 90 1.47 15.20 -1.65
CA LYS A 90 2.21 16.08 -2.58
C LYS A 90 3.72 15.80 -2.50
N ASN A 91 4.24 15.58 -1.29
CA ASN A 91 5.65 15.24 -1.06
C ASN A 91 6.03 13.90 -1.70
N HIS A 92 5.23 12.84 -1.56
CA HIS A 92 5.52 11.54 -2.20
C HIS A 92 5.44 11.59 -3.73
N LYS A 93 4.45 12.28 -4.30
CA LYS A 93 4.40 12.53 -5.76
C LYS A 93 5.60 13.34 -6.27
N LYS A 94 6.12 14.28 -5.47
CA LYS A 94 7.35 15.02 -5.76
C LYS A 94 8.59 14.11 -5.74
N ILE A 95 8.69 13.14 -4.84
CA ILE A 95 9.76 12.12 -4.86
C ILE A 95 9.67 11.30 -6.15
N ALA A 96 8.49 10.78 -6.50
CA ALA A 96 8.27 10.02 -7.73
C ALA A 96 8.71 10.80 -8.99
N GLN A 97 8.34 12.07 -9.08
CA GLN A 97 8.71 12.92 -10.21
C GLN A 97 10.20 13.26 -10.24
N ASN A 98 10.80 13.58 -9.09
CA ASN A 98 12.25 13.83 -8.99
C ASN A 98 13.06 12.62 -9.49
N ILE A 99 12.68 11.39 -9.11
CA ILE A 99 13.34 10.15 -9.56
C ILE A 99 13.21 9.99 -11.09
N ARG A 100 12.03 10.28 -11.66
CA ARG A 100 11.81 10.22 -13.12
C ARG A 100 12.73 11.19 -13.86
N ASP A 101 12.71 12.46 -13.46
CA ASP A 101 13.35 13.53 -14.22
C ASP A 101 14.86 13.63 -14.01
N LEU A 102 15.36 13.34 -12.80
CA LEU A 102 16.80 13.47 -12.48
C LEU A 102 17.56 12.14 -12.60
N VAL A 103 16.89 10.98 -12.53
CA VAL A 103 17.55 9.67 -12.52
C VAL A 103 17.17 8.84 -13.74
N VAL A 104 15.88 8.53 -13.92
CA VAL A 104 15.43 7.58 -14.96
C VAL A 104 15.63 8.16 -16.36
N ASN A 105 15.18 9.39 -16.60
CA ASN A 105 15.20 10.01 -17.93
C ASN A 105 16.64 10.30 -18.41
N PRO A 106 17.57 10.85 -17.59
CA PRO A 106 18.96 11.07 -18.02
C PRO A 106 19.73 9.76 -18.17
N PHE A 107 19.62 8.83 -17.20
CA PHE A 107 20.40 7.59 -17.23
C PHE A 107 19.94 6.63 -18.33
N THR A 108 18.65 6.60 -18.69
CA THR A 108 18.18 5.80 -19.85
C THR A 108 18.92 6.21 -21.12
N ARG A 109 18.92 7.52 -21.45
CA ARG A 109 19.62 8.06 -22.63
C ARG A 109 21.12 7.77 -22.61
N TRP A 110 21.75 7.87 -21.43
CA TRP A 110 23.17 7.55 -21.26
C TRP A 110 23.45 6.05 -21.50
N CYS A 111 22.57 5.16 -21.02
CA CYS A 111 22.69 3.71 -21.23
C CYS A 111 22.60 3.35 -22.71
N ASP A 112 21.61 3.89 -23.42
CA ASP A 112 21.39 3.63 -24.84
C ASP A 112 22.61 4.07 -25.68
N ALA A 113 23.19 5.23 -25.37
CA ALA A 113 24.42 5.74 -26.01
C ALA A 113 25.68 4.96 -25.62
N HIS A 114 25.75 4.39 -24.42
CA HIS A 114 26.85 3.53 -23.99
C HIS A 114 26.79 2.15 -24.68
N GLU A 115 25.61 1.52 -24.74
CA GLU A 115 25.40 0.25 -25.43
C GLU A 115 25.75 0.35 -26.93
N SER A 116 25.34 1.45 -27.60
CA SER A 116 25.72 1.73 -28.99
C SER A 116 27.25 1.82 -29.19
N ARG A 117 27.98 2.52 -28.31
CA ARG A 117 29.45 2.60 -28.37
C ARG A 117 30.14 1.25 -28.22
N LEU A 118 29.62 0.38 -27.35
CA LEU A 118 30.11 -0.99 -27.17
C LEU A 118 29.84 -1.84 -28.42
N GLN A 119 28.61 -1.81 -28.94
CA GLN A 119 28.18 -2.59 -30.10
C GLN A 119 29.00 -2.25 -31.35
N ASN A 120 29.17 -0.96 -31.67
CA ASN A 120 29.92 -0.51 -32.85
C ASN A 120 31.39 -0.99 -32.80
N SER A 121 32.03 -0.89 -31.63
CA SER A 121 33.40 -1.37 -31.41
C SER A 121 33.51 -2.89 -31.53
N GLN A 122 32.50 -3.63 -31.08
CA GLN A 122 32.44 -5.09 -31.21
C GLN A 122 32.28 -5.52 -32.68
N GLU A 123 31.41 -4.86 -33.44
CA GLU A 123 31.16 -5.18 -34.84
C GLU A 123 32.38 -4.93 -35.72
N GLU A 124 33.11 -3.82 -35.51
CA GLU A 124 34.33 -3.52 -36.27
C GLU A 124 35.44 -4.54 -36.02
N LEU A 125 35.75 -4.85 -34.74
CA LEU A 125 36.77 -5.86 -34.43
C LEU A 125 36.37 -7.24 -34.96
N GLN A 126 35.10 -7.64 -34.82
CA GLN A 126 34.63 -8.90 -35.41
C GLN A 126 34.73 -8.93 -36.93
N ALA A 127 34.55 -7.80 -37.63
CA ALA A 127 34.75 -7.73 -39.08
C ALA A 127 36.22 -7.91 -39.46
N LYS A 128 37.15 -7.24 -38.77
CA LYS A 128 38.60 -7.34 -38.98
C LYS A 128 39.13 -8.75 -38.73
N ILE A 129 38.71 -9.40 -37.64
CA ILE A 129 39.07 -10.81 -37.33
C ILE A 129 38.58 -11.76 -38.45
N LYS A 130 37.31 -11.65 -38.87
CA LYS A 130 36.75 -12.47 -39.95
C LYS A 130 37.47 -12.27 -41.29
N ALA A 131 38.04 -11.09 -41.54
CA ALA A 131 38.85 -10.81 -42.74
C ALA A 131 40.24 -11.46 -42.64
N HIS A 132 40.92 -11.32 -41.50
CA HIS A 132 42.20 -11.97 -41.20
C HIS A 132 42.11 -13.50 -41.33
N ASP A 133 41.13 -14.14 -40.67
CA ASP A 133 40.99 -15.60 -40.65
C ASP A 133 40.70 -16.17 -42.05
N LYS A 134 39.92 -15.43 -42.85
CA LYS A 134 39.66 -15.75 -44.26
C LYS A 134 40.95 -15.74 -45.08
N GLN A 135 41.87 -14.80 -44.84
CA GLN A 135 43.18 -14.78 -45.48
C GLN A 135 44.09 -15.89 -44.95
N ALA A 136 44.07 -16.19 -43.65
CA ALA A 136 44.87 -17.28 -43.07
C ALA A 136 44.55 -18.63 -43.73
N GLU A 137 43.26 -18.93 -43.96
CA GLU A 137 42.85 -20.13 -44.72
C GLU A 137 43.22 -20.06 -46.22
N VAL A 138 43.30 -18.88 -46.83
CA VAL A 138 43.82 -18.72 -48.21
C VAL A 138 45.33 -19.02 -48.25
N VAL A 139 46.12 -18.48 -47.33
CA VAL A 139 47.56 -18.73 -47.20
C VAL A 139 47.84 -20.22 -46.96
N LYS A 140 47.06 -20.87 -46.09
CA LYS A 140 47.13 -22.31 -45.81
C LYS A 140 46.86 -23.17 -47.06
N LYS A 141 45.87 -22.79 -47.88
CA LYS A 141 45.57 -23.45 -49.18
C LYS A 141 46.67 -23.22 -50.20
N LEU A 142 47.19 -22.00 -50.32
CA LEU A 142 48.30 -21.67 -51.23
C LEU A 142 49.59 -22.40 -50.84
N ARG A 143 49.91 -22.50 -49.54
CA ARG A 143 51.01 -23.32 -49.01
C ARG A 143 50.89 -24.77 -49.44
N SER A 144 49.71 -25.36 -49.27
CA SER A 144 49.47 -26.76 -49.67
C SER A 144 49.61 -26.94 -51.19
N ASN A 145 49.09 -26.02 -51.99
CA ASN A 145 49.24 -26.06 -53.45
C ASN A 145 50.72 -25.95 -53.87
N TYR A 146 51.46 -25.01 -53.29
CA TYR A 146 52.89 -24.83 -53.51
C TYR A 146 53.70 -26.09 -53.15
N PHE A 147 53.50 -26.66 -51.94
CA PHE A 147 54.18 -27.89 -51.53
C PHE A 147 53.84 -29.09 -52.42
N ASN A 148 52.57 -29.23 -52.84
CA ASN A 148 52.17 -30.29 -53.78
C ASN A 148 52.83 -30.11 -55.17
N LYS A 149 53.02 -28.87 -55.63
CA LYS A 149 53.74 -28.56 -56.87
C LYS A 149 55.25 -28.78 -56.76
N CYS A 150 55.87 -28.45 -55.62
CA CYS A 150 57.28 -28.76 -55.36
C CYS A 150 57.53 -30.26 -55.35
N ARG A 151 56.75 -31.03 -54.59
CA ARG A 151 56.87 -32.48 -54.55
C ARG A 151 56.75 -33.11 -55.94
N LEU A 152 55.77 -32.67 -56.74
CA LEU A 152 55.58 -33.19 -58.09
C LEU A 152 56.68 -32.73 -59.09
N VAL A 153 57.50 -31.72 -58.75
CA VAL A 153 58.75 -31.41 -59.46
C VAL A 153 59.89 -32.31 -58.98
N GLU A 154 59.99 -32.60 -57.68
CA GLU A 154 60.97 -33.53 -57.10
C GLU A 154 60.75 -34.95 -57.65
N ASP A 155 59.52 -35.47 -57.60
CA ASP A 155 59.12 -36.77 -58.15
C ASP A 155 59.55 -36.88 -59.65
N LEU A 156 59.28 -35.85 -60.46
CA LEU A 156 59.67 -35.79 -61.88
C LEU A 156 61.19 -35.65 -62.09
N GLU A 157 61.93 -35.00 -61.19
CA GLU A 157 63.38 -34.88 -61.28
C GLU A 157 64.07 -36.21 -60.90
N GLU A 158 63.50 -37.00 -59.99
CA GLU A 158 63.93 -38.38 -59.74
C GLU A 158 63.63 -39.29 -60.94
N GLU A 159 62.43 -39.23 -61.53
CA GLU A 159 62.09 -39.99 -62.75
C GLU A 159 63.05 -39.68 -63.92
N ASN A 160 63.31 -38.39 -64.20
CA ASN A 160 64.25 -38.01 -65.26
C ASN A 160 65.69 -38.45 -64.96
N LYS A 161 66.10 -38.45 -63.69
CA LYS A 161 67.44 -38.88 -63.26
C LYS A 161 67.62 -40.41 -63.33
N LEU A 162 66.53 -41.18 -63.22
CA LEU A 162 66.50 -42.62 -63.47
C LEU A 162 66.45 -42.93 -64.99
N ALA A 163 65.76 -42.11 -65.79
CA ALA A 163 65.58 -42.32 -67.22
C ALA A 163 66.82 -42.03 -68.09
N PHE A 164 67.87 -41.41 -67.56
CA PHE A 164 69.09 -40.99 -68.29
C PHE A 164 70.36 -41.78 -67.92
N GLN A 165 70.25 -43.05 -67.51
CA GLN A 165 71.38 -43.98 -67.45
C GLN A 165 71.45 -44.86 -68.71
N ASP A 166 72.52 -44.72 -69.49
CA ASP A 166 72.85 -45.51 -70.69
C ASP A 166 74.36 -45.32 -71.03
N PRO A 167 75.04 -46.23 -71.76
CA PRO A 167 74.83 -47.68 -71.83
C PRO A 167 76.13 -48.51 -71.97
N GLU A 168 76.88 -48.83 -70.89
CA GLU A 168 78.02 -49.77 -71.04
C GLU A 168 78.33 -50.66 -69.80
N SER A 169 77.67 -51.82 -69.71
CA SER A 169 78.27 -53.11 -69.33
C SER A 169 77.29 -54.25 -69.64
N ALA A 170 77.79 -55.43 -70.03
CA ALA A 170 76.98 -56.41 -70.76
C ALA A 170 76.75 -57.75 -70.03
N ALA A 171 75.52 -58.27 -70.10
CA ALA A 171 75.25 -59.70 -70.31
C ALA A 171 73.81 -59.96 -70.81
N SER A 172 73.70 -60.70 -71.92
CA SER A 172 72.46 -61.17 -72.59
C SER A 172 72.00 -62.56 -72.07
N PRO A 173 70.85 -63.16 -72.50
CA PRO A 173 69.66 -62.63 -73.21
C PRO A 173 68.27 -63.23 -72.79
N LYS A 174 67.21 -62.73 -73.47
CA LYS A 174 65.84 -63.31 -73.70
C LYS A 174 64.73 -63.05 -72.66
N PRO A 175 63.45 -62.92 -73.09
CA PRO A 175 62.93 -62.31 -74.33
C PRO A 175 61.89 -61.20 -74.05
N LYS A 176 61.41 -60.50 -75.10
CA LYS A 176 60.50 -59.33 -74.98
C LYS A 176 59.08 -59.60 -75.51
N GLN A 177 58.10 -58.91 -74.88
CA GLN A 177 56.86 -58.37 -75.47
C GLN A 177 55.74 -59.37 -75.87
N PRO A 178 54.47 -58.91 -76.07
CA PRO A 178 54.01 -57.52 -76.25
C PRO A 178 53.01 -56.97 -75.21
N ILE A 179 52.77 -55.65 -75.32
CA ILE A 179 51.67 -54.90 -74.72
C ILE A 179 50.41 -55.08 -75.59
N PRO A 180 49.21 -55.16 -75.00
CA PRO A 180 48.00 -54.67 -75.64
C PRO A 180 47.29 -53.56 -74.85
N GLU A 181 46.52 -52.76 -75.58
CA GLU A 181 45.65 -51.70 -75.08
C GLU A 181 44.49 -52.26 -74.24
N ILE A 182 44.10 -51.59 -73.15
CA ILE A 182 42.76 -51.79 -72.58
C ILE A 182 41.77 -50.98 -73.43
N LYS A 183 41.19 -51.66 -74.43
CA LYS A 183 39.89 -51.28 -74.98
C LYS A 183 38.78 -51.74 -74.04
N VAL A 184 37.63 -51.08 -74.14
CA VAL A 184 36.39 -51.47 -73.47
C VAL A 184 35.83 -52.74 -74.10
N GLU A 185 35.49 -53.73 -73.28
CA GLU A 185 34.22 -54.48 -73.32
C GLU A 185 34.01 -55.20 -71.97
N PRO A 186 32.79 -55.65 -71.62
CA PRO A 186 32.44 -56.00 -70.25
C PRO A 186 32.73 -57.47 -69.92
N GLU A 187 33.15 -57.72 -68.67
CA GLU A 187 33.07 -59.05 -68.05
C GLU A 187 31.89 -59.05 -67.07
N GLU A 188 30.96 -60.00 -67.27
CA GLU A 188 29.82 -60.26 -66.40
C GLU A 188 30.23 -61.29 -65.35
N GLU A 189 30.82 -60.85 -64.24
CA GLU A 189 30.99 -61.69 -63.05
C GLU A 189 29.73 -61.60 -62.19
N GLU A 190 28.92 -62.68 -62.18
CA GLU A 190 27.82 -62.87 -61.24
C GLU A 190 28.39 -63.25 -59.86
N ASP A 191 28.82 -62.24 -59.09
CA ASP A 191 29.11 -62.37 -57.66
C ASP A 191 27.82 -62.72 -56.90
N ASP A 192 27.55 -64.03 -56.77
CA ASP A 192 26.47 -64.63 -55.98
C ASP A 192 26.80 -64.55 -54.46
N GLU A 193 27.36 -63.42 -54.01
CA GLU A 193 27.77 -63.17 -52.62
C GLU A 193 26.53 -62.87 -51.76
N PRO A 194 26.30 -63.60 -50.64
CA PRO A 194 25.11 -63.41 -49.81
C PRO A 194 25.23 -62.14 -48.97
N PHE A 195 24.18 -61.31 -48.96
CA PHE A 195 24.22 -60.04 -48.23
C PHE A 195 23.71 -60.25 -46.80
N GLU A 196 24.52 -59.88 -45.81
CA GLU A 196 24.11 -59.76 -44.42
C GLU A 196 23.33 -58.45 -44.22
N ILE A 197 22.09 -58.54 -43.73
CA ILE A 197 21.22 -57.39 -43.46
C ILE A 197 20.45 -57.68 -42.16
N GLY A 198 20.77 -56.97 -41.07
CA GLY A 198 20.05 -57.10 -39.80
C GLY A 198 20.13 -58.48 -39.15
N ASP A 199 21.33 -59.02 -38.95
CA ASP A 199 21.59 -60.32 -38.32
C ASP A 199 21.04 -61.56 -39.09
N GLU A 200 20.38 -61.38 -40.25
CA GLU A 200 20.01 -62.44 -41.21
C GLU A 200 20.86 -62.36 -42.50
N THR A 201 21.19 -63.54 -43.06
CA THR A 201 21.82 -63.67 -44.39
C THR A 201 20.79 -63.95 -45.46
N TYR A 202 20.80 -63.18 -46.55
CA TYR A 202 19.88 -63.35 -47.66
C TYR A 202 20.61 -63.65 -48.97
N SER A 203 20.06 -64.57 -49.76
CA SER A 203 20.47 -64.78 -51.16
C SER A 203 20.03 -63.61 -52.05
N PRO A 204 20.71 -63.34 -53.18
CA PRO A 204 20.34 -62.27 -54.11
C PRO A 204 18.87 -62.33 -54.56
N ASP A 205 18.33 -63.54 -54.73
CA ASP A 205 16.94 -63.77 -55.16
C ASP A 205 15.90 -63.54 -54.04
N GLN A 206 16.30 -63.53 -52.76
CA GLN A 206 15.49 -63.05 -51.64
C GLN A 206 15.56 -61.52 -51.52
N ILE A 207 16.75 -60.94 -51.64
CA ILE A 207 16.99 -59.49 -51.56
C ILE A 207 16.25 -58.76 -52.68
N LYS A 208 16.25 -59.32 -53.89
CA LYS A 208 15.45 -58.87 -55.03
C LYS A 208 13.97 -58.72 -54.69
N LYS A 209 13.39 -59.69 -53.96
CA LYS A 209 11.99 -59.66 -53.50
C LYS A 209 11.79 -58.62 -52.39
N ILE A 210 12.73 -58.51 -51.46
CA ILE A 210 12.70 -57.50 -50.37
C ILE A 210 12.79 -56.08 -50.94
N LEU A 211 13.79 -55.78 -51.77
CA LEU A 211 13.96 -54.47 -52.41
C LEU A 211 12.80 -54.11 -53.35
N ALA A 212 12.26 -55.08 -54.11
CA ALA A 212 11.05 -54.85 -54.89
C ALA A 212 9.84 -54.51 -54.01
N HIS A 213 9.71 -55.12 -52.83
CA HIS A 213 8.66 -54.79 -51.87
C HIS A 213 8.91 -53.42 -51.18
N MET A 214 10.17 -53.07 -50.90
CA MET A 214 10.56 -51.74 -50.40
C MET A 214 10.23 -50.63 -51.39
N LEU A 215 10.70 -50.73 -52.63
CA LEU A 215 10.55 -49.70 -53.67
C LEU A 215 9.09 -49.49 -54.13
N ASN A 216 8.18 -50.42 -53.83
CA ASN A 216 6.75 -50.27 -54.11
C ASN A 216 5.93 -49.76 -52.92
N ASN A 217 6.36 -50.00 -51.67
CA ASN A 217 5.60 -49.61 -50.47
C ASN A 217 6.17 -48.37 -49.75
N ILE A 218 7.47 -48.10 -49.83
CA ILE A 218 8.10 -46.93 -49.21
C ILE A 218 7.82 -45.70 -50.07
N LYS A 219 7.40 -44.62 -49.42
CA LYS A 219 7.11 -43.34 -50.07
C LYS A 219 8.40 -42.73 -50.63
N MET A 220 8.44 -42.54 -51.94
CA MET A 220 9.52 -41.82 -52.65
C MET A 220 9.03 -40.46 -53.15
N GLY A 221 9.92 -39.47 -53.19
CA GLY A 221 9.66 -38.14 -53.72
C GLY A 221 10.93 -37.39 -54.12
N GLU A 222 10.87 -36.06 -54.02
CA GLU A 222 11.99 -35.16 -54.31
C GLU A 222 12.49 -34.48 -53.03
N THR A 223 13.80 -34.36 -52.85
CA THR A 223 14.43 -33.58 -51.76
C THR A 223 15.35 -32.52 -52.32
N LYS A 224 15.03 -31.25 -52.08
CA LYS A 224 15.87 -30.10 -52.47
C LYS A 224 16.88 -29.75 -51.39
N VAL A 225 18.17 -29.95 -51.69
CA VAL A 225 19.29 -29.54 -50.84
C VAL A 225 19.78 -28.15 -51.27
N PRO A 226 19.96 -27.18 -50.35
CA PRO A 226 20.61 -25.91 -50.66
C PRO A 226 22.00 -26.14 -51.29
N ILE A 227 22.33 -25.36 -52.34
CA ILE A 227 23.57 -25.43 -53.11
C ILE A 227 23.75 -26.72 -53.94
N LEU A 228 23.44 -27.91 -53.42
CA LEU A 228 23.62 -29.20 -54.13
C LEU A 228 22.47 -29.57 -55.10
N GLY A 229 21.29 -28.94 -55.00
CA GLY A 229 20.18 -29.13 -55.94
C GLY A 229 19.12 -30.16 -55.49
N THR A 230 18.25 -30.56 -56.42
CA THR A 230 17.13 -31.48 -56.13
C THR A 230 17.51 -32.93 -56.43
N TYR A 231 17.40 -33.78 -55.41
CA TYR A 231 17.59 -35.23 -55.52
C TYR A 231 16.23 -35.92 -55.75
N GLN A 232 16.21 -36.81 -56.74
CA GLN A 232 15.07 -37.66 -57.10
C GLN A 232 15.14 -39.01 -56.37
N ASN A 233 14.00 -39.69 -56.26
CA ASN A 233 13.86 -41.01 -55.61
C ASN A 233 14.37 -41.00 -54.16
N THR A 234 13.97 -40.01 -53.36
CA THR A 234 14.32 -39.88 -51.94
C THR A 234 13.17 -40.29 -51.02
N SER A 235 13.50 -40.88 -49.88
CA SER A 235 12.59 -41.24 -48.78
C SER A 235 13.12 -40.69 -47.46
N ALA A 236 12.25 -40.35 -46.50
CA ALA A 236 12.69 -39.95 -45.17
C ALA A 236 13.10 -41.16 -44.33
N GLY A 237 14.02 -40.99 -43.37
CA GLY A 237 14.46 -42.06 -42.48
C GLY A 237 13.32 -42.70 -41.68
N THR A 238 12.31 -41.90 -41.29
CA THR A 238 11.07 -42.38 -40.64
C THR A 238 10.30 -43.38 -41.49
N ASP A 239 10.14 -43.09 -42.78
CA ASP A 239 9.29 -43.85 -43.69
C ASP A 239 9.92 -45.22 -44.02
N ILE A 240 11.26 -45.27 -43.99
CA ILE A 240 12.07 -46.49 -44.14
C ILE A 240 12.00 -47.34 -42.86
N VAL A 241 12.12 -46.73 -41.67
CA VAL A 241 12.01 -47.44 -40.38
C VAL A 241 10.60 -47.98 -40.13
N GLU A 242 9.57 -47.22 -40.48
CA GLU A 242 8.18 -47.68 -40.40
C GLU A 242 7.94 -48.91 -41.29
N TYR A 243 8.53 -48.95 -42.49
CA TYR A 243 8.51 -50.16 -43.33
C TYR A 243 9.19 -51.35 -42.64
N PHE A 244 10.39 -51.18 -42.07
CA PHE A 244 11.09 -52.27 -41.40
C PHE A 244 10.30 -52.85 -40.22
N GLN A 245 9.60 -52.00 -39.45
CA GLN A 245 8.76 -52.41 -38.33
C GLN A 245 7.50 -53.18 -38.80
N ARG A 246 6.94 -52.80 -39.95
CA ARG A 246 5.72 -53.42 -40.52
C ARG A 246 5.99 -54.70 -41.31
N HIS A 247 7.15 -54.83 -41.96
CA HIS A 247 7.40 -55.85 -42.98
C HIS A 247 8.68 -56.68 -42.79
N MET A 248 9.60 -56.27 -41.91
CA MET A 248 10.84 -57.01 -41.58
C MET A 248 10.95 -57.31 -40.07
N GLY A 249 9.82 -57.31 -39.36
CA GLY A 249 9.70 -57.81 -37.98
C GLY A 249 10.54 -57.09 -36.92
N THR A 250 11.03 -55.87 -37.19
CA THR A 250 12.02 -55.23 -36.30
C THR A 250 11.45 -54.88 -34.93
N THR A 251 12.05 -55.45 -33.89
CA THR A 251 11.58 -55.35 -32.49
C THR A 251 11.96 -54.05 -31.79
N SER A 252 12.85 -53.24 -32.40
CA SER A 252 13.32 -51.95 -31.85
C SER A 252 13.74 -51.00 -32.96
N VAL A 253 13.57 -49.69 -32.73
CA VAL A 253 14.09 -48.63 -33.61
C VAL A 253 15.60 -48.79 -33.85
N SER A 254 16.37 -49.08 -32.80
CA SER A 254 17.83 -49.23 -32.89
C SER A 254 18.29 -50.45 -33.69
N TYR A 255 17.40 -51.40 -33.97
CA TYR A 255 17.66 -52.54 -34.85
C TYR A 255 17.24 -52.22 -36.29
N ALA A 256 16.10 -51.55 -36.48
CA ALA A 256 15.71 -50.98 -37.77
C ALA A 256 16.75 -49.95 -38.31
N GLU A 257 17.44 -49.23 -37.42
CA GLU A 257 18.53 -48.33 -37.79
C GLU A 257 19.80 -49.07 -38.24
N ARG A 258 20.08 -50.29 -37.74
CA ARG A 258 21.15 -51.15 -38.29
C ARG A 258 20.80 -51.63 -39.68
N ILE A 259 19.59 -52.14 -39.90
CA ILE A 259 19.13 -52.56 -41.24
C ILE A 259 19.22 -51.40 -42.24
N GLY A 260 18.84 -50.19 -41.83
CA GLY A 260 19.02 -48.98 -42.64
C GLY A 260 20.49 -48.62 -42.89
N GLN A 261 21.39 -48.92 -41.94
CA GLN A 261 22.84 -48.76 -42.11
C GLN A 261 23.41 -49.80 -43.08
N ASP A 262 22.99 -51.06 -42.99
CA ASP A 262 23.42 -52.16 -43.85
C ASP A 262 23.04 -51.86 -45.32
N LEU A 263 21.84 -51.33 -45.57
CA LEU A 263 21.43 -50.87 -46.90
C LEU A 263 22.24 -49.67 -47.43
N ILE A 264 22.88 -48.88 -46.55
CA ILE A 264 23.87 -47.85 -46.98
C ILE A 264 25.22 -48.51 -47.28
N THR A 265 25.67 -49.45 -46.44
CA THR A 265 26.94 -50.19 -46.62
C THR A 265 26.93 -50.96 -47.94
N HIS A 266 25.86 -51.68 -48.24
CA HIS A 266 25.63 -52.41 -49.50
C HIS A 266 25.27 -51.51 -50.70
N GLY A 267 25.34 -50.17 -50.54
CA GLY A 267 25.21 -49.22 -51.65
C GLY A 267 23.80 -49.00 -52.20
N PHE A 268 22.75 -49.55 -51.56
CA PHE A 268 21.34 -49.40 -51.96
C PHE A 268 20.75 -48.04 -51.58
N LEU A 269 21.21 -47.44 -50.48
CA LEU A 269 20.81 -46.12 -49.97
C LEU A 269 22.00 -45.15 -49.89
N ARG A 270 21.70 -43.84 -49.90
CA ARG A 270 22.68 -42.77 -49.64
C ARG A 270 22.04 -41.60 -48.90
N LEU A 271 22.65 -41.15 -47.79
CA LEU A 271 22.22 -39.94 -47.07
C LEU A 271 22.38 -38.68 -47.93
N ILE A 272 21.37 -37.82 -47.93
CA ILE A 272 21.28 -36.57 -48.70
C ILE A 272 21.16 -35.37 -47.76
N GLY A 273 21.94 -34.31 -48.04
CA GLY A 273 21.87 -33.02 -47.33
C GLY A 273 22.76 -32.87 -46.10
N ASN A 274 23.22 -33.97 -45.51
CA ASN A 274 24.08 -33.98 -44.31
C ASN A 274 25.43 -34.64 -44.60
N VAL A 275 26.47 -34.23 -43.86
CA VAL A 275 27.81 -34.85 -43.91
C VAL A 275 27.87 -36.03 -42.96
N GLY A 276 28.06 -37.23 -43.51
CA GLY A 276 28.11 -38.49 -42.77
C GLY A 276 27.60 -39.65 -43.63
N ASN A 277 27.71 -40.89 -43.12
CA ASN A 277 27.17 -42.08 -43.77
C ASN A 277 26.23 -42.89 -42.85
N THR A 278 25.77 -42.26 -41.77
CA THR A 278 24.99 -42.89 -40.70
C THR A 278 23.51 -42.92 -41.05
N PHE A 279 22.87 -44.07 -40.93
CA PHE A 279 21.41 -44.17 -40.97
C PHE A 279 20.80 -43.75 -39.62
N ALA A 280 19.68 -43.02 -39.64
CA ALA A 280 18.96 -42.60 -38.43
C ALA A 280 17.46 -42.44 -38.68
N ASN A 281 16.64 -42.77 -37.69
CA ASN A 281 15.19 -42.61 -37.72
C ASN A 281 14.80 -41.13 -37.59
N SER A 282 14.76 -40.40 -38.70
CA SER A 282 14.47 -38.97 -38.72
C SER A 282 13.68 -38.54 -39.95
N SER A 283 12.61 -37.78 -39.74
CA SER A 283 11.83 -37.11 -40.79
C SER A 283 12.54 -35.88 -41.39
N ARG A 284 13.73 -35.55 -40.88
CA ARG A 284 14.60 -34.49 -41.42
C ARG A 284 15.81 -35.02 -42.19
N MET A 285 16.10 -36.32 -42.11
CA MET A 285 17.14 -36.97 -42.90
C MET A 285 16.51 -37.72 -44.07
N PHE A 286 17.02 -37.49 -45.27
CA PHE A 286 16.52 -38.08 -46.50
C PHE A 286 17.57 -38.99 -47.11
N TYR A 287 17.14 -40.16 -47.56
CA TYR A 287 17.98 -41.17 -48.17
C TYR A 287 17.54 -41.37 -49.63
N GLN A 288 18.48 -41.28 -50.56
CA GLN A 288 18.25 -41.53 -51.97
C GLN A 288 18.41 -43.02 -52.28
N TRP A 289 17.41 -43.59 -52.94
CA TRP A 289 17.49 -44.93 -53.52
C TRP A 289 18.46 -44.95 -54.69
N ARG A 290 19.44 -45.83 -54.64
CA ARG A 290 20.55 -45.91 -55.61
C ARG A 290 20.15 -46.76 -56.82
N PRO A 291 20.68 -46.51 -58.03
CA PRO A 291 20.34 -47.28 -59.23
C PRO A 291 20.54 -48.80 -59.10
N GLN A 292 21.47 -49.23 -58.25
CA GLN A 292 21.71 -50.63 -57.90
C GLN A 292 20.48 -51.30 -57.27
N ALA A 293 19.74 -50.60 -56.40
CA ALA A 293 18.52 -51.12 -55.78
C ALA A 293 17.41 -51.35 -56.84
N PHE A 294 17.22 -50.38 -57.75
CA PHE A 294 16.25 -50.51 -58.85
C PHE A 294 16.61 -51.64 -59.82
N LYS A 295 17.89 -51.75 -60.20
CA LYS A 295 18.41 -52.84 -61.03
C LYS A 295 18.14 -54.21 -60.40
N LEU A 296 18.61 -54.42 -59.17
CA LEU A 296 18.55 -55.73 -58.50
C LEU A 296 17.11 -56.15 -58.19
N ALA A 297 16.24 -55.19 -57.82
CA ALA A 297 14.80 -55.42 -57.64
C ALA A 297 14.03 -55.69 -58.94
N GLY A 298 14.59 -55.38 -60.12
CA GLY A 298 13.87 -55.43 -61.40
C GLY A 298 12.74 -54.39 -61.55
N VAL A 299 12.76 -53.34 -60.74
CA VAL A 299 11.71 -52.29 -60.72
C VAL A 299 12.17 -51.08 -61.56
N PRO A 300 11.39 -50.63 -62.56
CA PRO A 300 11.81 -49.53 -63.43
C PRO A 300 11.91 -48.20 -62.67
N GLU A 301 13.06 -47.54 -62.78
CA GLU A 301 13.33 -46.23 -62.18
C GLU A 301 12.40 -45.15 -62.77
N LYS A 302 11.65 -44.43 -61.93
CA LYS A 302 10.69 -43.38 -62.34
C LYS A 302 11.40 -42.09 -62.78
N LYS A 303 11.97 -42.08 -63.98
CA LYS A 303 12.63 -40.90 -64.57
C LYS A 303 11.61 -39.91 -65.15
N ALA A 304 11.49 -38.75 -64.52
CA ALA A 304 10.88 -37.57 -65.14
C ALA A 304 11.89 -36.82 -66.03
N PRO A 305 11.47 -36.21 -67.16
CA PRO A 305 12.37 -35.49 -68.05
C PRO A 305 12.86 -34.16 -67.44
N VAL A 306 14.17 -33.90 -67.56
CA VAL A 306 14.83 -32.74 -66.92
C VAL A 306 14.63 -31.46 -67.74
N ASN A 307 13.51 -30.76 -67.50
CA ASN A 307 13.28 -29.43 -68.05
C ASN A 307 14.17 -28.38 -67.36
N ARG A 308 15.21 -27.90 -68.06
CA ARG A 308 16.07 -26.79 -67.61
C ARG A 308 15.36 -25.44 -67.75
N THR A 309 14.66 -25.00 -66.70
CA THR A 309 14.15 -23.61 -66.59
C THR A 309 15.06 -22.77 -65.69
N PHE A 310 15.93 -21.97 -66.30
CA PHE A 310 16.57 -20.85 -65.62
C PHE A 310 15.61 -19.66 -65.59
N SER A 311 15.29 -19.14 -64.41
CA SER A 311 14.45 -17.95 -64.22
C SER A 311 15.24 -16.85 -63.51
N MET A 312 15.75 -15.89 -64.28
CA MET A 312 16.27 -14.62 -63.77
C MET A 312 15.10 -13.68 -63.42
N PRO A 313 15.06 -13.06 -62.23
CA PRO A 313 14.26 -11.87 -62.00
C PRO A 313 15.01 -10.61 -62.44
N LEU A 314 14.36 -9.73 -63.20
CA LEU A 314 14.87 -8.42 -63.59
C LEU A 314 14.10 -7.33 -62.83
N SER A 315 14.79 -6.45 -62.10
CA SER A 315 14.20 -5.24 -61.53
C SER A 315 15.27 -4.19 -61.23
N ASN A 316 15.25 -3.06 -61.94
CA ASN A 316 16.10 -1.89 -61.64
C ASN A 316 15.62 -1.20 -60.36
N GLY A 317 16.55 -0.66 -59.55
CA GLY A 317 16.14 0.15 -58.38
C GLY A 317 17.23 0.53 -57.37
N SER A 318 18.34 1.12 -57.83
CA SER A 318 19.27 2.04 -57.11
C SER A 318 19.76 1.74 -55.67
N GLU A 319 21.05 2.07 -55.45
CA GLU A 319 21.77 2.06 -54.16
C GLU A 319 22.17 0.66 -53.66
N GLY A 320 23.32 0.59 -52.97
CA GLY A 320 24.20 -0.59 -53.06
C GLY A 320 24.69 -1.15 -51.73
N SER A 321 24.92 -2.47 -51.74
CA SER A 321 25.79 -3.18 -50.79
C SER A 321 26.45 -4.36 -51.51
N ASP A 322 27.70 -4.66 -51.18
CA ASP A 322 28.49 -5.70 -51.84
C ASP A 322 28.00 -7.11 -51.50
N SER A 323 27.88 -7.99 -52.51
CA SER A 323 27.51 -9.40 -52.33
C SER A 323 28.59 -10.31 -52.94
N PRO A 324 29.58 -10.77 -52.13
CA PRO A 324 30.84 -11.33 -52.64
C PRO A 324 30.74 -12.82 -53.02
N VAL A 325 29.73 -13.20 -53.80
CA VAL A 325 29.44 -14.61 -54.17
C VAL A 325 29.53 -14.87 -55.67
N VAL A 326 29.38 -13.85 -56.53
CA VAL A 326 29.36 -14.03 -58.00
C VAL A 326 30.75 -14.31 -58.60
N GLY A 327 31.82 -13.72 -58.03
CA GLY A 327 33.18 -13.90 -58.56
C GLY A 327 33.74 -15.32 -58.40
N ALA A 328 33.37 -16.00 -57.31
CA ALA A 328 33.97 -17.27 -56.87
C ALA A 328 33.60 -18.51 -57.72
N VAL A 329 32.85 -18.35 -58.81
CA VAL A 329 32.56 -19.44 -59.78
C VAL A 329 33.32 -19.23 -61.10
N SER A 330 33.56 -17.98 -61.50
CA SER A 330 34.34 -17.65 -62.70
C SER A 330 35.80 -18.08 -62.57
N GLU A 331 36.41 -17.78 -61.42
CA GLU A 331 37.83 -18.04 -61.14
C GLU A 331 38.17 -19.55 -61.07
N TYR A 332 37.24 -20.39 -60.63
CA TYR A 332 37.44 -21.84 -60.55
C TYR A 332 37.33 -22.51 -61.94
N LEU A 333 36.53 -21.96 -62.85
CA LEU A 333 36.47 -22.42 -64.24
C LEU A 333 37.71 -21.99 -65.05
N ALA A 334 38.29 -20.83 -64.75
CA ALA A 334 39.50 -20.34 -65.42
C ALA A 334 40.75 -21.23 -65.17
N ASN A 335 40.83 -21.88 -64.01
CA ASN A 335 41.96 -22.75 -63.64
C ASN A 335 41.82 -24.22 -64.09
N TRP A 336 40.67 -24.63 -64.65
CA TRP A 336 40.45 -26.01 -65.08
C TRP A 336 40.99 -26.24 -66.51
N ASN A 337 42.32 -26.34 -66.59
CA ASN A 337 43.06 -26.57 -67.84
C ASN A 337 42.69 -27.92 -68.49
N ILE A 338 41.80 -27.88 -69.48
CA ILE A 338 41.50 -29.03 -70.35
C ILE A 338 42.76 -29.37 -71.17
N PRO A 339 43.26 -30.63 -71.13
CA PRO A 339 44.40 -31.03 -71.94
C PRO A 339 44.15 -30.81 -73.44
N GLY A 340 44.98 -29.98 -74.07
CA GLY A 340 45.03 -29.81 -75.53
C GLY A 340 44.59 -28.46 -76.09
N VAL A 341 43.97 -27.55 -75.32
CA VAL A 341 43.35 -26.32 -75.89
C VAL A 341 44.05 -25.01 -75.51
N ASN A 342 44.80 -24.93 -74.40
CA ASN A 342 45.34 -23.65 -73.89
C ASN A 342 46.86 -23.65 -73.62
N ASN A 343 47.65 -24.20 -74.55
CA ASN A 343 49.12 -24.12 -74.48
C ASN A 343 49.62 -22.79 -75.05
N GLY A 344 49.59 -21.72 -74.24
CA GLY A 344 50.04 -20.37 -74.61
C GLY A 344 51.53 -20.23 -74.98
N ARG A 345 52.30 -21.32 -74.93
CA ARG A 345 53.68 -21.45 -75.42
C ARG A 345 53.84 -22.81 -76.09
N PRO A 346 54.17 -22.92 -77.39
CA PRO A 346 54.12 -24.20 -78.11
C PRO A 346 55.32 -25.13 -77.87
N ASN A 347 56.44 -24.64 -77.32
CA ASN A 347 57.71 -25.38 -77.20
C ASN A 347 58.19 -25.56 -75.74
N GLU A 348 57.31 -25.59 -74.74
CA GLU A 348 57.67 -25.78 -73.33
C GLU A 348 57.68 -27.27 -72.96
N THR A 349 58.77 -27.81 -72.41
CA THR A 349 58.82 -29.21 -71.97
C THR A 349 57.99 -29.44 -70.69
N PRO A 350 57.55 -30.68 -70.40
CA PRO A 350 56.80 -30.98 -69.18
C PRO A 350 57.53 -30.57 -67.89
N SER A 351 58.85 -30.77 -67.81
CA SER A 351 59.67 -30.42 -66.65
C SER A 351 59.85 -28.90 -66.48
N GLU A 352 60.04 -28.15 -67.58
CA GLU A 352 60.06 -26.68 -67.55
C GLU A 352 58.71 -26.10 -67.12
N ARG A 353 57.61 -26.65 -67.68
CA ARG A 353 56.24 -26.26 -67.32
C ARG A 353 55.97 -26.48 -65.83
N MET A 354 56.35 -27.64 -65.28
CA MET A 354 56.10 -27.95 -63.87
C MET A 354 56.96 -27.08 -62.93
N ARG A 355 58.23 -26.80 -63.29
CA ARG A 355 59.07 -25.82 -62.59
C ARG A 355 58.49 -24.40 -62.66
N ARG A 356 57.84 -24.01 -63.76
CA ARG A 356 57.12 -22.74 -63.87
C ARG A 356 55.85 -22.72 -63.01
N GLU A 357 55.00 -23.74 -63.08
CA GLU A 357 53.77 -23.82 -62.27
C GLU A 357 54.09 -23.84 -60.76
N ALA A 358 55.21 -24.45 -60.34
CA ALA A 358 55.71 -24.38 -58.96
C ALA A 358 56.18 -22.96 -58.57
N ARG A 359 56.89 -22.24 -59.45
CA ARG A 359 57.30 -20.85 -59.21
C ARG A 359 56.10 -19.89 -59.14
N GLU A 360 55.13 -20.05 -60.03
CA GLU A 360 53.89 -19.26 -59.99
C GLU A 360 53.06 -19.54 -58.71
N ALA A 361 53.15 -20.75 -58.14
CA ALA A 361 52.55 -21.07 -56.84
C ALA A 361 53.33 -20.46 -55.67
N ASP A 362 54.67 -20.46 -55.73
CA ASP A 362 55.57 -19.82 -54.75
C ASP A 362 55.35 -18.31 -54.68
N GLU A 363 55.32 -17.62 -55.82
CA GLU A 363 55.07 -16.17 -55.90
C GLU A 363 53.68 -15.81 -55.33
N LYS A 364 52.64 -16.58 -55.67
CA LYS A 364 51.28 -16.40 -55.13
C LYS A 364 51.23 -16.67 -53.62
N TYR A 365 51.95 -17.68 -53.13
CA TYR A 365 52.05 -17.99 -51.71
C TYR A 365 52.77 -16.86 -50.94
N LYS A 366 53.92 -16.38 -51.42
CA LYS A 366 54.70 -15.28 -50.83
C LYS A 366 53.90 -13.98 -50.76
N ALA A 367 53.22 -13.59 -51.84
CA ALA A 367 52.35 -12.41 -51.85
C ALA A 367 51.17 -12.55 -50.87
N ALA A 368 50.58 -13.74 -50.76
CA ALA A 368 49.49 -13.98 -49.81
C ALA A 368 49.96 -13.97 -48.34
N VAL A 369 51.19 -14.42 -48.06
CA VAL A 369 51.82 -14.33 -46.73
C VAL A 369 52.12 -12.88 -46.35
N GLN A 370 52.68 -12.09 -47.27
CA GLN A 370 52.92 -10.65 -47.05
C GLN A 370 51.61 -9.92 -46.70
N LYS A 371 50.55 -10.16 -47.48
CA LYS A 371 49.22 -9.60 -47.22
C LYS A 371 48.60 -10.08 -45.89
N LEU A 372 48.93 -11.30 -45.44
CA LEU A 372 48.44 -11.80 -44.15
C LEU A 372 49.13 -11.08 -42.98
N ASP A 373 50.43 -10.84 -43.06
CA ASP A 373 51.17 -10.10 -42.01
C ASP A 373 50.79 -8.62 -41.98
N GLU A 374 50.52 -8.02 -43.15
CA GLU A 374 49.92 -6.68 -43.27
C GLU A 374 48.58 -6.56 -42.52
N MET A 375 47.61 -7.44 -42.84
CA MET A 375 46.31 -7.45 -42.15
C MET A 375 46.40 -7.94 -40.69
N ARG A 376 47.45 -8.67 -40.30
CA ARG A 376 47.73 -9.00 -38.90
C ARG A 376 48.17 -7.75 -38.13
N CYS A 377 49.06 -6.93 -38.68
CA CYS A 377 49.45 -5.66 -38.09
C CYS A 377 48.26 -4.70 -37.99
N GLU A 378 47.45 -4.54 -39.04
CA GLU A 378 46.21 -3.76 -39.00
C GLU A 378 45.23 -4.24 -37.91
N LEU A 379 45.13 -5.57 -37.72
CA LEU A 379 44.30 -6.17 -36.68
C LEU A 379 44.87 -5.93 -35.27
N GLU A 380 46.17 -6.13 -35.06
CA GLU A 380 46.83 -5.89 -33.77
C GLU A 380 46.76 -4.41 -33.37
N GLU A 381 46.96 -3.48 -34.30
CA GLU A 381 46.76 -2.04 -34.08
C GLU A 381 45.31 -1.69 -33.73
N ALA A 382 44.34 -2.21 -34.51
CA ALA A 382 42.92 -1.98 -34.24
C ALA A 382 42.49 -2.53 -32.87
N ILE A 383 42.91 -3.75 -32.51
CA ILE A 383 42.64 -4.33 -31.20
C ILE A 383 43.23 -3.46 -30.09
N PHE A 384 44.49 -3.04 -30.22
CA PHE A 384 45.16 -2.22 -29.20
C PHE A 384 44.49 -0.85 -28.99
N LEU A 385 44.02 -0.20 -30.08
CA LEU A 385 43.26 1.04 -30.01
C LEU A 385 41.88 0.85 -29.38
N HIS A 386 41.12 -0.16 -29.82
CA HIS A 386 39.77 -0.43 -29.31
C HIS A 386 39.81 -0.88 -27.83
N LEU A 387 40.80 -1.66 -27.40
CA LEU A 387 40.95 -2.06 -25.99
C LEU A 387 41.08 -0.84 -25.06
N LYS A 388 41.85 0.20 -25.46
CA LYS A 388 41.95 1.47 -24.70
C LYS A 388 40.63 2.26 -24.69
N PHE A 389 39.91 2.28 -25.82
CA PHE A 389 38.59 2.91 -25.91
C PHE A 389 37.56 2.19 -25.00
N LEU A 390 37.56 0.86 -24.97
CA LEU A 390 36.67 0.05 -24.15
C LEU A 390 37.01 0.18 -22.65
N GLU A 391 38.29 0.27 -22.28
CA GLU A 391 38.72 0.57 -20.90
C GLU A 391 38.17 1.92 -20.42
N ARG A 392 38.26 2.95 -21.27
CA ARG A 392 37.66 4.27 -20.99
C ARG A 392 36.13 4.18 -20.90
N CYS A 393 35.47 3.41 -21.76
CA CYS A 393 34.01 3.22 -21.72
C CYS A 393 33.53 2.57 -20.42
N GLU A 394 34.22 1.54 -19.92
CA GLU A 394 33.88 0.89 -18.64
C GLU A 394 34.19 1.81 -17.45
N LEU A 395 35.32 2.51 -17.48
CA LEU A 395 35.68 3.50 -16.46
C LEU A 395 34.64 4.64 -16.38
N ASP A 396 34.10 5.08 -17.52
CA ASP A 396 33.02 6.07 -17.57
C ASP A 396 31.65 5.47 -17.17
N ARG A 397 31.39 4.17 -17.38
CA ARG A 397 30.22 3.47 -16.83
C ARG A 397 30.24 3.44 -15.30
N LEU A 398 31.38 3.10 -14.71
CA LEU A 398 31.54 3.06 -13.25
C LEU A 398 31.37 4.45 -12.62
N LYS A 399 31.81 5.52 -13.30
CA LYS A 399 31.48 6.91 -12.90
C LYS A 399 29.97 7.18 -13.00
N ALA A 400 29.34 6.85 -14.12
CA ALA A 400 27.92 7.11 -14.35
C ALA A 400 27.03 6.43 -13.30
N ILE A 401 27.29 5.14 -13.00
CA ILE A 401 26.61 4.39 -11.93
C ILE A 401 26.78 5.10 -10.57
N LYS A 402 27.99 5.55 -10.23
CA LYS A 402 28.25 6.26 -8.97
C LYS A 402 27.44 7.56 -8.88
N THR A 403 27.38 8.34 -9.95
CA THR A 403 26.57 9.57 -10.01
C THR A 403 25.08 9.27 -9.86
N VAL A 404 24.56 8.29 -10.63
CA VAL A 404 23.14 7.88 -10.62
C VAL A 404 22.68 7.40 -9.24
N VAL A 405 23.52 6.66 -8.51
CA VAL A 405 23.22 6.23 -7.13
C VAL A 405 23.18 7.42 -6.15
N LEU A 406 24.09 8.40 -6.32
CA LEU A 406 24.07 9.64 -5.52
C LEU A 406 22.82 10.46 -5.82
N ASP A 407 22.51 10.72 -7.09
CA ASP A 407 21.33 11.49 -7.52
C ASP A 407 20.04 10.82 -7.02
N PHE A 408 19.91 9.51 -7.17
CA PHE A 408 18.78 8.74 -6.63
C PHE A 408 18.63 8.92 -5.11
N SER A 409 19.71 8.82 -4.34
CA SER A 409 19.65 9.10 -2.90
C SER A 409 19.27 10.56 -2.58
N GLY A 410 19.73 11.51 -3.40
CA GLY A 410 19.42 12.94 -3.28
C GLY A 410 17.95 13.27 -3.56
N THR A 411 17.34 12.66 -4.59
CA THR A 411 15.92 12.90 -4.95
C THR A 411 14.95 12.64 -3.81
N ILE A 412 15.24 11.62 -3.00
CA ILE A 412 14.50 11.25 -1.79
C ILE A 412 14.90 12.16 -0.62
N SER A 413 16.20 12.30 -0.37
CA SER A 413 16.75 13.07 0.77
C SER A 413 16.26 14.53 0.80
N ASN A 414 16.13 15.16 -0.37
CA ASN A 414 15.65 16.53 -0.51
C ASN A 414 14.18 16.76 -0.11
N VAL A 415 13.41 15.69 0.15
CA VAL A 415 11.99 15.75 0.57
C VAL A 415 11.80 15.28 2.02
N ILE A 416 12.80 14.61 2.63
CA ILE A 416 12.73 14.15 4.03
C ILE A 416 12.42 15.30 5.02
N PRO A 417 13.01 16.51 4.93
CA PRO A 417 12.66 17.60 5.85
C PRO A 417 11.19 18.03 5.77
N SER A 418 10.57 17.97 4.58
CA SER A 418 9.14 18.25 4.41
C SER A 418 8.27 17.15 5.00
N LEU A 419 8.63 15.87 4.80
CA LEU A 419 7.93 14.75 5.42
C LEU A 419 8.04 14.78 6.95
N GLN A 420 9.22 15.08 7.49
CA GLN A 420 9.41 15.26 8.93
C GLN A 420 8.51 16.38 9.47
N SER A 421 8.45 17.54 8.80
CA SER A 421 7.55 18.63 9.19
C SER A 421 6.08 18.20 9.23
N THR A 422 5.61 17.34 8.32
CA THR A 422 4.21 16.85 8.37
C THR A 422 3.94 15.98 9.60
N VAL A 423 4.93 15.18 10.03
CA VAL A 423 4.82 14.34 11.24
C VAL A 423 4.91 15.18 12.51
N ASP A 424 5.83 16.14 12.56
CA ASP A 424 5.99 17.05 13.70
C ASP A 424 4.72 17.92 13.89
N ASN A 425 4.10 18.40 12.80
CA ASN A 425 2.82 19.12 12.85
C ASN A 425 1.68 18.22 13.38
N MET A 426 1.58 16.96 12.93
CA MET A 426 0.60 16.00 13.46
C MET A 426 0.76 15.75 14.97
N MET A 427 2.00 15.74 15.47
CA MET A 427 2.29 15.62 16.90
C MET A 427 1.93 16.88 17.72
N LEU A 428 1.81 18.05 17.09
CA LEU A 428 1.30 19.27 17.72
C LEU A 428 -0.24 19.31 17.74
N TYR A 429 -0.92 18.75 16.75
CA TYR A 429 -2.40 18.81 16.70
C TYR A 429 -3.07 18.11 17.89
N GLN A 430 -2.49 17.04 18.44
CA GLN A 430 -2.99 16.43 19.70
C GLN A 430 -2.90 17.39 20.91
N GLU A 431 -1.92 18.30 20.97
CA GLU A 431 -1.78 19.27 22.07
C GLU A 431 -2.88 20.35 22.02
N THR A 432 -3.51 20.54 20.86
CA THR A 432 -4.65 21.46 20.72
C THR A 432 -5.93 20.92 21.34
N VAL A 433 -6.02 19.61 21.59
CA VAL A 433 -7.22 18.95 22.11
C VAL A 433 -7.39 19.23 23.61
N GLN A 434 -8.56 19.76 23.98
CA GLN A 434 -8.90 20.11 25.35
C GLN A 434 -10.16 19.33 25.80
N PRO A 435 -10.04 18.11 26.35
CA PRO A 435 -11.20 17.26 26.64
C PRO A 435 -12.23 17.90 27.59
N LEU A 436 -11.77 18.67 28.59
CA LEU A 436 -12.64 19.43 29.49
C LEU A 436 -13.22 20.70 28.85
N GLY A 437 -12.60 21.23 27.80
CA GLY A 437 -13.13 22.33 26.98
C GLY A 437 -14.23 21.84 26.05
N ASP A 438 -13.99 20.74 25.32
CA ASP A 438 -14.97 20.16 24.41
C ASP A 438 -16.18 19.58 25.15
N LEU A 439 -15.99 19.01 26.36
CA LEU A 439 -17.11 18.62 27.22
C LEU A 439 -17.95 19.83 27.68
N ARG A 440 -17.32 20.97 27.97
CA ARG A 440 -18.04 22.22 28.30
C ARG A 440 -18.80 22.75 27.09
N TYR A 441 -18.15 22.83 25.92
CA TYR A 441 -18.78 23.20 24.65
C TYR A 441 -20.00 22.30 24.35
N LEU A 442 -19.88 20.98 24.56
CA LEU A 442 -20.98 20.04 24.37
C LEU A 442 -22.14 20.30 25.34
N LEU A 443 -21.83 20.53 26.62
CA LEU A 443 -22.86 20.84 27.63
C LEU A 443 -23.51 22.20 27.36
N GLU A 444 -22.74 23.23 27.04
CA GLU A 444 -23.22 24.60 26.82
C GLU A 444 -24.17 24.67 25.60
N ASN A 445 -23.79 24.05 24.48
CA ASN A 445 -24.58 24.09 23.23
C ASN A 445 -25.72 23.05 23.17
N TYR A 446 -25.59 21.88 23.79
CA TYR A 446 -26.53 20.76 23.61
C TYR A 446 -27.32 20.35 24.87
N ARG A 447 -27.16 21.00 26.04
CA ARG A 447 -28.00 20.72 27.22
C ARG A 447 -29.47 21.11 26.98
N THR A 448 -30.37 20.27 27.48
CA THR A 448 -31.83 20.37 27.21
C THR A 448 -32.68 20.78 28.42
N GLY A 449 -32.14 20.68 29.64
CA GLY A 449 -32.84 21.03 30.88
C GLY A 449 -32.06 20.58 32.11
N SER A 450 -32.53 20.96 33.31
CA SER A 450 -32.03 20.45 34.59
C SER A 450 -32.87 19.29 35.12
N PHE A 451 -32.34 18.54 36.11
CA PHE A 451 -33.09 17.46 36.77
C PHE A 451 -34.20 18.03 37.66
N VAL A 452 -35.40 18.17 37.08
CA VAL A 452 -36.62 18.63 37.76
C VAL A 452 -37.70 17.55 37.66
N PRO A 453 -37.75 16.59 38.60
CA PRO A 453 -38.75 15.52 38.61
C PRO A 453 -40.16 16.08 38.85
N LYS A 454 -41.10 15.74 37.96
CA LYS A 454 -42.52 16.09 38.08
C LYS A 454 -43.31 14.88 38.58
N VAL A 455 -43.82 14.98 39.79
CA VAL A 455 -44.57 13.91 40.46
C VAL A 455 -46.06 14.06 40.15
N VAL A 456 -46.71 12.98 39.74
CA VAL A 456 -48.17 12.89 39.69
C VAL A 456 -48.69 12.68 41.11
N THR A 457 -49.67 13.48 41.52
CA THR A 457 -50.36 13.38 42.81
C THR A 457 -51.71 12.69 42.67
N TYR A 458 -52.16 12.04 43.74
CA TYR A 458 -53.55 11.57 43.82
C TYR A 458 -54.50 12.76 44.06
N GLU A 459 -55.22 13.17 43.01
CA GLU A 459 -56.28 14.19 43.08
C GLU A 459 -57.54 13.63 43.76
N ASN A 460 -57.58 13.67 45.09
CA ASN A 460 -58.78 13.30 45.84
C ASN A 460 -59.92 14.32 45.59
N TYR A 461 -61.13 13.83 45.25
CA TYR A 461 -62.30 14.67 44.92
C TYR A 461 -62.70 15.69 46.01
N TYR A 462 -62.34 15.44 47.28
CA TYR A 462 -62.61 16.33 48.41
C TYR A 462 -61.37 17.18 48.80
N ASN A 463 -60.37 17.28 47.94
CA ASN A 463 -59.09 17.99 48.15
C ASN A 463 -58.36 17.58 49.45
N LYS A 464 -58.53 16.33 49.89
CA LYS A 464 -57.72 15.71 50.96
C LYS A 464 -56.38 15.25 50.41
N VAL A 465 -55.31 15.38 51.20
CA VAL A 465 -53.95 15.00 50.78
C VAL A 465 -53.29 14.07 51.81
N ASP A 466 -54.10 13.16 52.35
CA ASP A 466 -53.74 12.30 53.48
C ASP A 466 -52.94 11.05 53.07
N GLU A 467 -52.82 10.79 51.76
CA GLU A 467 -52.25 9.55 51.18
C GLU A 467 -50.84 9.74 50.58
N GLN A 468 -50.41 10.98 50.35
CA GLN A 468 -49.17 11.29 49.62
C GLN A 468 -48.38 12.43 50.29
N THR A 469 -47.05 12.31 50.29
CA THR A 469 -46.14 13.28 50.93
C THR A 469 -45.41 14.13 49.89
N PHE A 470 -44.98 13.52 48.78
CA PHE A 470 -44.15 14.13 47.73
C PHE A 470 -44.98 14.51 46.49
N GLY A 471 -44.60 15.58 45.78
CA GLY A 471 -45.38 16.14 44.66
C GLY A 471 -46.51 17.09 45.06
N VAL A 472 -46.78 17.20 46.36
CA VAL A 472 -47.92 17.97 46.91
C VAL A 472 -47.56 19.46 47.01
N ASP A 473 -48.53 20.35 46.75
CA ASP A 473 -48.38 21.79 47.02
C ASP A 473 -48.01 22.02 48.49
N LEU A 474 -46.96 22.81 48.73
CA LEU A 474 -46.36 23.02 50.05
C LEU A 474 -47.38 23.47 51.10
N GLU A 475 -48.37 24.29 50.71
CA GLU A 475 -49.42 24.80 51.57
C GLU A 475 -50.50 23.74 51.85
N ALA A 476 -50.82 22.89 50.88
CA ALA A 476 -51.73 21.75 51.08
C ALA A 476 -51.14 20.74 52.08
N ARG A 477 -49.85 20.39 51.95
CA ARG A 477 -49.15 19.50 52.88
C ARG A 477 -49.07 20.09 54.29
N ALA A 478 -48.65 21.35 54.43
CA ALA A 478 -48.55 22.02 55.72
C ALA A 478 -49.92 22.17 56.43
N ARG A 479 -50.99 22.42 55.66
CA ARG A 479 -52.38 22.45 56.15
C ARG A 479 -52.83 21.10 56.67
N ALA A 480 -52.58 20.00 55.95
CA ALA A 480 -52.88 18.64 56.40
C ALA A 480 -52.11 18.29 57.69
N ASP A 481 -50.84 18.68 57.75
CA ASP A 481 -49.95 18.53 58.91
C ASP A 481 -50.31 19.44 60.11
N LYS A 482 -51.23 20.40 59.92
CA LYS A 482 -51.62 21.45 60.90
C LYS A 482 -50.43 22.29 61.41
N LYS A 483 -49.39 22.46 60.60
CA LYS A 483 -48.17 23.24 60.92
C LYS A 483 -47.91 24.34 59.88
N ARG A 484 -46.99 25.26 60.20
CA ARG A 484 -46.51 26.29 59.23
C ARG A 484 -45.41 25.78 58.30
N VAL A 485 -44.78 24.66 58.64
CA VAL A 485 -43.75 23.97 57.86
C VAL A 485 -44.17 22.50 57.80
N PRO A 486 -44.12 21.82 56.65
CA PRO A 486 -44.44 20.41 56.54
C PRO A 486 -43.63 19.54 57.51
N ILE A 487 -44.27 18.52 58.09
CA ILE A 487 -43.65 17.64 59.08
C ILE A 487 -42.43 16.93 58.50
N ILE A 488 -42.51 16.48 57.25
CA ILE A 488 -41.39 15.86 56.51
C ILE A 488 -40.13 16.75 56.53
N VAL A 489 -40.26 18.05 56.23
CA VAL A 489 -39.13 19.00 56.27
C VAL A 489 -38.59 19.14 57.69
N THR A 490 -39.46 19.37 58.69
CA THR A 490 -39.01 19.54 60.08
C THR A 490 -38.31 18.28 60.62
N THR A 491 -38.80 17.09 60.27
CA THR A 491 -38.25 15.83 60.79
C THR A 491 -36.91 15.49 60.13
N LEU A 492 -36.76 15.75 58.83
CA LEU A 492 -35.48 15.60 58.12
C LEU A 492 -34.42 16.55 58.69
N LEU A 493 -34.74 17.84 58.85
CA LEU A 493 -33.80 18.83 59.43
C LEU A 493 -33.40 18.47 60.88
N THR A 494 -34.36 18.07 61.72
CA THR A 494 -34.08 17.66 63.11
C THR A 494 -33.26 16.37 63.19
N TYR A 495 -33.50 15.39 62.30
CA TYR A 495 -32.69 14.18 62.22
C TYR A 495 -31.23 14.50 61.87
N LEU A 496 -31.02 15.34 60.84
CA LEU A 496 -29.67 15.78 60.44
C LEU A 496 -28.97 16.55 61.58
N ASP A 497 -29.66 17.50 62.23
CA ASP A 497 -29.13 18.25 63.38
C ASP A 497 -28.73 17.36 64.56
N HIS A 498 -29.43 16.24 64.80
CA HIS A 498 -29.09 15.28 65.84
C HIS A 498 -27.94 14.33 65.48
N HIS A 499 -27.69 14.08 64.20
CA HIS A 499 -26.67 13.13 63.72
C HIS A 499 -25.39 13.78 63.17
N TYR A 500 -25.33 15.11 62.99
CA TYR A 500 -24.05 15.79 62.74
C TYR A 500 -22.98 15.57 63.85
N PRO A 501 -23.32 15.51 65.16
CA PRO A 501 -22.34 15.22 66.20
C PRO A 501 -21.65 13.86 66.03
N ASP A 502 -22.40 12.85 65.53
CA ASP A 502 -21.93 11.47 65.32
C ASP A 502 -20.92 11.34 64.17
N LEU A 503 -20.81 12.37 63.32
CA LEU A 503 -19.86 12.38 62.20
C LEU A 503 -18.48 12.85 62.64
N GLU A 504 -17.45 12.11 62.22
CA GLU A 504 -16.05 12.37 62.52
C GLU A 504 -15.53 13.62 61.78
N GLY A 505 -15.59 14.76 62.47
CA GLY A 505 -15.00 16.02 62.02
C GLY A 505 -15.88 16.85 61.08
N ASP A 506 -15.51 18.11 60.92
CA ASP A 506 -16.32 19.10 60.22
C ASP A 506 -16.35 18.92 58.70
N GLU A 507 -15.32 18.27 58.12
CA GLU A 507 -15.33 17.87 56.71
C GLU A 507 -16.42 16.83 56.43
N ALA A 508 -16.61 15.82 57.29
CA ALA A 508 -17.68 14.85 57.15
C ALA A 508 -19.08 15.50 57.27
N ARG A 509 -19.25 16.42 58.25
CA ARG A 509 -20.49 17.18 58.46
C ARG A 509 -20.85 18.04 57.25
N ARG A 510 -19.88 18.75 56.69
CA ARG A 510 -20.02 19.52 55.44
C ARG A 510 -20.28 18.59 54.24
N GLY A 511 -19.61 17.44 54.20
CA GLY A 511 -19.74 16.42 53.17
C GLY A 511 -21.17 15.91 52.95
N VAL A 512 -21.99 15.81 54.02
CA VAL A 512 -23.42 15.42 53.96
C VAL A 512 -24.21 16.12 52.84
N TRP A 513 -23.94 17.41 52.61
CA TRP A 513 -24.66 18.20 51.62
C TRP A 513 -24.01 18.27 50.25
N LEU A 514 -22.72 17.93 50.12
CA LEU A 514 -21.99 17.93 48.84
C LEU A 514 -21.78 16.54 48.25
N HIS A 515 -21.99 15.47 49.01
CA HIS A 515 -21.84 14.09 48.55
C HIS A 515 -22.89 13.74 47.48
N GLU A 516 -22.44 13.13 46.37
CA GLU A 516 -23.30 12.61 45.32
C GLU A 516 -23.93 11.27 45.74
N VAL A 517 -25.18 11.33 46.18
CA VAL A 517 -25.95 10.15 46.57
C VAL A 517 -26.61 9.51 45.35
N SER A 518 -26.50 8.18 45.25
CA SER A 518 -27.24 7.35 44.30
C SER A 518 -28.75 7.63 44.37
N LEU A 519 -29.32 8.17 43.28
CA LEU A 519 -30.75 8.47 43.18
C LEU A 519 -31.65 7.25 43.45
N LYS A 520 -31.15 6.04 43.18
CA LYS A 520 -31.81 4.77 43.51
C LYS A 520 -32.10 4.64 45.01
N ASP A 521 -31.18 5.10 45.84
CA ASP A 521 -31.23 4.93 47.29
C ASP A 521 -32.03 6.06 47.95
N THR A 522 -31.93 7.29 47.43
CA THR A 522 -32.90 8.35 47.72
C THR A 522 -34.33 7.92 47.37
N HIS A 523 -34.54 7.23 46.23
CA HIS A 523 -35.85 6.69 45.84
C HIS A 523 -36.32 5.53 46.73
N LYS A 524 -35.44 4.65 47.22
CA LYS A 524 -35.79 3.62 48.22
C LYS A 524 -36.35 4.28 49.49
N LEU A 525 -35.64 5.27 50.03
CA LEU A 525 -36.07 5.99 51.24
C LEU A 525 -37.38 6.75 50.99
N ARG A 526 -37.47 7.51 49.89
CA ARG A 526 -38.68 8.20 49.44
C ARG A 526 -39.91 7.28 49.43
N ASN A 527 -39.77 6.06 48.91
CA ASN A 527 -40.88 5.11 48.83
C ASN A 527 -41.37 4.63 50.21
N LYS A 528 -40.51 4.60 51.24
CA LYS A 528 -40.93 4.29 52.62
C LYS A 528 -41.72 5.42 53.27
N VAL A 529 -41.39 6.69 52.96
CA VAL A 529 -41.99 7.88 53.60
C VAL A 529 -43.06 8.61 52.76
N ASN A 530 -43.26 8.25 51.50
CA ASN A 530 -44.29 8.82 50.63
C ASN A 530 -45.66 8.16 50.85
N ASN A 531 -46.25 8.37 52.03
CA ASN A 531 -47.49 7.73 52.47
C ASN A 531 -48.48 8.70 53.15
N GLY A 532 -48.22 10.02 53.07
CA GLY A 532 -49.06 11.09 53.62
C GLY A 532 -49.01 11.26 55.14
N LYS A 533 -48.26 10.41 55.86
CA LYS A 533 -48.13 10.42 57.33
C LYS A 533 -46.78 11.03 57.77
N PRO A 534 -46.64 11.44 59.04
CA PRO A 534 -45.33 11.76 59.63
C PRO A 534 -44.35 10.58 59.47
N PRO A 535 -43.10 10.81 59.02
CA PRO A 535 -42.09 9.76 58.96
C PRO A 535 -41.58 9.40 60.37
N SER A 536 -41.29 8.12 60.61
CA SER A 536 -40.57 7.68 61.81
C SER A 536 -39.06 7.80 61.63
N LEU A 537 -38.34 8.10 62.72
CA LEU A 537 -36.88 8.25 62.69
C LEU A 537 -36.15 6.93 62.40
N GLU A 538 -36.75 5.80 62.79
CA GLU A 538 -36.25 4.45 62.51
C GLU A 538 -36.03 4.19 61.01
N VAL A 539 -36.92 4.72 60.16
CA VAL A 539 -36.83 4.59 58.69
C VAL A 539 -35.66 5.38 58.11
N PHE A 540 -35.19 6.42 58.80
CA PHE A 540 -33.99 7.16 58.42
C PHE A 540 -32.70 6.46 58.89
N ALA A 541 -32.72 5.77 60.03
CA ALA A 541 -31.58 5.02 60.56
C ALA A 541 -31.20 3.79 59.71
N GLU A 542 -32.07 3.35 58.80
CA GLU A 542 -31.76 2.34 57.78
C GLU A 542 -30.91 2.87 56.60
N PHE A 543 -30.60 4.18 56.56
CA PHE A 543 -29.84 4.84 55.49
C PHE A 543 -28.76 5.76 56.05
N ASP A 544 -27.80 6.12 55.20
CA ASP A 544 -26.76 7.09 55.54
C ASP A 544 -27.31 8.53 55.62
N VAL A 545 -26.61 9.37 56.40
CA VAL A 545 -27.01 10.78 56.66
C VAL A 545 -27.07 11.61 55.37
N ALA A 546 -26.22 11.32 54.37
CA ALA A 546 -26.25 12.01 53.09
C ALA A 546 -27.47 11.62 52.25
N THR A 547 -27.94 10.37 52.27
CA THR A 547 -29.21 9.94 51.66
C THR A 547 -30.41 10.64 52.30
N VAL A 548 -30.39 10.90 53.62
CA VAL A 548 -31.44 11.67 54.30
C VAL A 548 -31.43 13.15 53.86
N ALA A 549 -30.25 13.77 53.71
CA ALA A 549 -30.13 15.12 53.14
C ALA A 549 -30.53 15.17 51.65
N SER A 550 -30.17 14.16 50.87
CA SER A 550 -30.58 13.96 49.47
C SER A 550 -32.09 13.85 49.33
N LEU A 551 -32.78 13.22 50.29
CA LEU A 551 -34.24 13.16 50.32
C LEU A 551 -34.87 14.55 50.49
N LEU A 552 -34.26 15.44 51.29
CA LEU A 552 -34.75 16.80 51.44
C LEU A 552 -34.52 17.64 50.17
N LYS A 553 -33.37 17.48 49.49
CA LYS A 553 -33.14 18.05 48.15
C LYS A 553 -34.24 17.59 47.18
N LEU A 554 -34.50 16.28 47.12
CA LEU A 554 -35.50 15.68 46.24
C LEU A 554 -36.93 16.15 46.58
N TYR A 555 -37.29 16.25 47.86
CA TYR A 555 -38.59 16.78 48.29
C TYR A 555 -38.83 18.21 47.76
N LEU A 556 -37.82 19.09 47.86
CA LEU A 556 -37.90 20.46 47.36
C LEU A 556 -37.95 20.52 45.82
N LEU A 557 -37.21 19.64 45.13
CA LEU A 557 -37.24 19.53 43.67
C LEU A 557 -38.58 18.99 43.15
N GLU A 558 -39.24 18.10 43.88
CA GLU A 558 -40.53 17.52 43.49
C GLU A 558 -41.75 18.42 43.80
N LEU A 559 -41.56 19.60 44.43
CA LEU A 559 -42.65 20.55 44.64
C LEU A 559 -43.18 21.11 43.29
N PRO A 560 -44.51 21.29 43.13
CA PRO A 560 -45.13 21.82 41.91
C PRO A 560 -44.64 23.20 41.45
N ASP A 561 -44.17 24.02 42.39
CA ASP A 561 -43.46 25.29 42.17
C ASP A 561 -42.24 25.31 43.11
N SER A 562 -41.19 26.06 42.81
CA SER A 562 -40.02 26.15 43.70
C SER A 562 -40.36 26.83 45.04
N LEU A 563 -39.54 26.55 46.07
CA LEU A 563 -39.77 27.04 47.44
C LEU A 563 -39.91 28.58 47.49
N VAL A 564 -39.04 29.28 46.76
CA VAL A 564 -39.29 30.64 46.27
C VAL A 564 -40.01 30.50 44.93
N SER A 565 -41.23 31.03 44.83
CA SER A 565 -42.12 30.81 43.68
C SER A 565 -41.49 31.30 42.37
N SER A 566 -41.62 30.51 41.31
CA SER A 566 -41.19 30.89 39.95
C SER A 566 -41.85 32.16 39.42
N HIS A 567 -42.96 32.63 40.03
CA HIS A 567 -43.55 33.93 39.72
C HIS A 567 -42.64 35.13 40.05
N VAL A 568 -41.87 35.06 41.15
CA VAL A 568 -40.94 36.14 41.52
C VAL A 568 -39.56 36.01 40.86
N TYR A 569 -39.34 34.98 40.02
CA TYR A 569 -38.06 34.76 39.32
C TYR A 569 -37.63 35.99 38.53
N GLU A 570 -38.51 36.56 37.69
CA GLU A 570 -38.18 37.73 36.87
C GLU A 570 -37.90 38.98 37.73
N ILE A 571 -38.53 39.12 38.91
CA ILE A 571 -38.26 40.23 39.84
C ILE A 571 -36.84 40.06 40.42
N ILE A 572 -36.50 38.85 40.87
CA ILE A 572 -35.18 38.51 41.43
C ILE A 572 -34.08 38.66 40.36
N ARG A 573 -34.37 38.25 39.13
CA ARG A 573 -33.53 38.46 37.94
C ARG A 573 -33.31 39.95 37.66
N THR A 574 -34.36 40.78 37.69
CA THR A 574 -34.25 42.23 37.53
C THR A 574 -33.39 42.84 38.64
N ILE A 575 -33.61 42.48 39.91
CA ILE A 575 -32.77 42.93 41.05
C ILE A 575 -31.30 42.61 40.76
N TYR A 576 -30.95 41.34 40.51
CA TYR A 576 -29.56 40.92 40.26
C TYR A 576 -28.96 41.36 38.92
N ASN A 577 -29.70 42.09 38.08
CA ASN A 577 -29.20 42.73 36.86
C ASN A 577 -29.11 44.26 36.99
N THR A 578 -29.99 44.89 37.75
CA THR A 578 -29.89 46.32 38.08
C THR A 578 -28.88 46.59 39.20
N THR A 579 -28.74 45.68 40.18
CA THR A 579 -27.85 45.86 41.34
C THR A 579 -26.52 45.09 41.20
N GLN A 580 -25.95 45.00 39.99
CA GLN A 580 -24.64 44.33 39.83
C GLN A 580 -23.49 45.13 40.47
N ASP A 581 -23.57 46.46 40.39
CA ASP A 581 -22.56 47.40 40.93
C ASP A 581 -23.06 48.21 42.15
N SER A 582 -24.18 47.79 42.78
CA SER A 582 -24.79 48.51 43.91
C SER A 582 -24.42 47.90 45.26
N SER A 583 -24.36 48.73 46.32
CA SER A 583 -24.11 48.23 47.68
C SER A 583 -25.26 47.34 48.17
N GLU A 584 -24.93 46.48 49.13
CA GLU A 584 -25.85 45.46 49.64
C GLU A 584 -27.04 46.11 50.37
N ASP A 585 -26.83 47.30 50.96
CA ASP A 585 -27.84 48.13 51.60
C ASP A 585 -29.02 48.50 50.68
N ALA A 586 -28.77 48.59 49.37
CA ALA A 586 -29.82 48.82 48.38
C ALA A 586 -30.48 47.52 47.89
N ARG A 587 -29.75 46.40 47.93
CA ARG A 587 -30.17 45.08 47.43
C ARG A 587 -31.09 44.35 48.42
N ILE A 588 -30.70 44.30 49.69
CA ILE A 588 -31.39 43.51 50.73
C ILE A 588 -32.83 44.01 51.01
N PRO A 589 -33.14 45.33 51.07
CA PRO A 589 -34.52 45.79 51.27
C PRO A 589 -35.47 45.43 50.12
N VAL A 590 -34.98 45.41 48.88
CA VAL A 590 -35.78 45.03 47.71
C VAL A 590 -36.01 43.51 47.68
N LEU A 591 -35.03 42.72 48.12
CA LEU A 591 -35.20 41.28 48.34
C LEU A 591 -36.20 40.98 49.47
N GLN A 592 -36.13 41.67 50.61
CA GLN A 592 -37.13 41.58 51.69
C GLN A 592 -38.55 41.86 51.16
N GLN A 593 -38.73 42.94 50.40
CA GLN A 593 -40.02 43.32 49.81
C GLN A 593 -40.49 42.42 48.65
N THR A 594 -39.59 41.61 48.08
CA THR A 594 -39.93 40.60 47.07
C THR A 594 -40.32 39.28 47.74
N LEU A 595 -39.55 38.83 48.73
CA LEU A 595 -39.81 37.61 49.49
C LEU A 595 -41.05 37.73 50.41
N SER A 596 -41.44 38.93 50.83
CA SER A 596 -42.66 39.17 51.63
C SER A 596 -43.96 38.90 50.87
N GLN A 597 -43.89 38.75 49.54
CA GLN A 597 -45.01 38.40 48.66
C GLN A 597 -45.29 36.89 48.63
N LEU A 598 -44.35 36.06 49.10
CA LEU A 598 -44.51 34.61 49.18
C LEU A 598 -45.55 34.23 50.25
N ARG A 599 -46.19 33.06 50.08
CA ARG A 599 -47.11 32.53 51.09
C ARG A 599 -46.34 32.23 52.39
N LEU A 600 -46.97 32.44 53.54
CA LEU A 600 -46.31 32.31 54.86
C LEU A 600 -45.74 30.90 55.12
N THR A 601 -46.30 29.87 54.50
CA THR A 601 -45.75 28.50 54.50
C THR A 601 -44.39 28.41 53.81
N ASN A 602 -44.26 29.03 52.63
CA ASN A 602 -42.99 29.12 51.89
C ASN A 602 -41.95 29.89 52.69
N ILE A 603 -42.32 31.05 53.26
CA ILE A 603 -41.42 31.87 54.09
C ILE A 603 -40.95 31.07 55.32
N ALA A 604 -41.85 30.41 56.05
CA ALA A 604 -41.49 29.61 57.23
C ALA A 604 -40.66 28.37 56.88
N THR A 605 -40.91 27.74 55.73
CA THR A 605 -40.13 26.58 55.27
C THR A 605 -38.75 27.00 54.79
N LEU A 606 -38.63 28.14 54.10
CA LEU A 606 -37.36 28.72 53.70
C LEU A 606 -36.55 29.18 54.92
N ASP A 607 -37.17 29.85 55.90
CA ASP A 607 -36.56 30.20 57.20
C ASP A 607 -36.03 28.93 57.90
N ALA A 608 -36.83 27.86 58.01
CA ALA A 608 -36.38 26.61 58.61
C ALA A 608 -35.13 26.01 57.91
N CYS A 609 -35.13 25.96 56.57
CA CYS A 609 -33.97 25.51 55.80
C CYS A 609 -32.76 26.44 55.99
N MET A 610 -32.93 27.76 55.90
CA MET A 610 -31.83 28.72 56.02
C MET A 610 -31.21 28.70 57.43
N ASN A 611 -32.01 28.61 58.50
CA ASN A 611 -31.49 28.46 59.86
C ASN A 611 -30.61 27.21 60.01
N HIS A 612 -30.98 26.08 59.39
CA HIS A 612 -30.17 24.86 59.42
C HIS A 612 -28.85 25.04 58.63
N PHE A 613 -28.89 25.65 57.45
CA PHE A 613 -27.68 25.86 56.64
C PHE A 613 -26.73 26.90 57.23
N THR A 614 -27.20 28.06 57.73
CA THR A 614 -26.28 29.02 58.37
C THR A 614 -25.72 28.43 59.66
N ARG A 615 -26.53 27.76 60.49
CA ARG A 615 -26.05 27.04 61.68
C ARG A 615 -24.97 26.01 61.34
N LEU A 616 -25.10 25.25 60.24
CA LEU A 616 -24.06 24.32 59.79
C LEU A 616 -22.78 25.04 59.36
N ILE A 617 -22.89 26.14 58.61
CA ILE A 617 -21.76 26.99 58.19
C ILE A 617 -21.04 27.58 59.42
N GLU A 618 -21.79 28.16 60.36
CA GLU A 618 -21.31 28.76 61.60
C GLU A 618 -20.61 27.72 62.50
N LEU A 619 -21.27 26.59 62.81
CA LEU A 619 -20.73 25.55 63.70
C LEU A 619 -19.50 24.84 63.13
N THR A 620 -19.42 24.68 61.80
CA THR A 620 -18.26 24.05 61.14
C THR A 620 -17.19 25.07 60.73
N SER A 621 -17.37 26.36 61.03
CA SER A 621 -16.51 27.47 60.58
C SER A 621 -16.14 27.37 59.09
N ALA A 622 -17.16 27.15 58.26
CA ALA A 622 -16.96 26.78 56.86
C ALA A 622 -16.38 27.91 56.01
N ASP A 623 -15.58 27.52 55.02
CA ASP A 623 -14.90 28.42 54.10
C ASP A 623 -15.77 28.82 52.90
N GLU A 624 -15.37 29.89 52.22
CA GLU A 624 -16.14 30.46 51.09
C GLU A 624 -16.30 29.50 49.90
N ASP A 625 -15.37 28.56 49.69
CA ASP A 625 -15.52 27.53 48.65
C ASP A 625 -16.58 26.48 49.03
N TYR A 626 -16.64 26.04 50.29
CA TYR A 626 -17.79 25.24 50.77
C TYR A 626 -19.11 25.99 50.62
N VAL A 627 -19.19 27.27 51.04
CA VAL A 627 -20.44 28.03 50.98
C VAL A 627 -20.87 28.26 49.52
N ALA A 628 -19.93 28.48 48.59
CA ALA A 628 -20.21 28.54 47.17
C ALA A 628 -20.74 27.19 46.62
N LYS A 629 -20.07 26.06 46.93
CA LYS A 629 -20.52 24.71 46.52
C LYS A 629 -21.91 24.37 47.07
N LEU A 630 -22.18 24.71 48.33
CA LEU A 630 -23.48 24.50 48.98
C LEU A 630 -24.57 25.37 48.31
N ALA A 631 -24.29 26.65 48.08
CA ALA A 631 -25.22 27.55 47.38
C ALA A 631 -25.52 27.09 45.95
N THR A 632 -24.52 26.59 45.21
CA THR A 632 -24.71 25.99 43.87
C THR A 632 -25.58 24.73 43.95
N THR A 633 -25.34 23.86 44.94
CA THR A 633 -26.11 22.61 45.12
C THR A 633 -27.58 22.87 45.46
N LEU A 634 -27.87 23.92 46.23
CA LEU A 634 -29.22 24.27 46.68
C LEU A 634 -29.99 25.18 45.72
N ALA A 635 -29.32 25.85 44.77
CA ALA A 635 -29.92 26.74 43.77
C ALA A 635 -31.20 26.17 43.12
N PRO A 636 -31.17 24.99 42.47
CA PRO A 636 -32.36 24.43 41.81
C PRO A 636 -33.44 23.96 42.80
N CYS A 637 -33.11 23.75 44.08
CA CYS A 637 -34.08 23.38 45.12
C CYS A 637 -34.89 24.59 45.62
N ILE A 638 -34.33 25.80 45.54
CA ILE A 638 -34.89 27.00 46.17
C ILE A 638 -35.58 27.92 45.16
N LEU A 639 -34.96 28.20 44.01
CA LEU A 639 -35.51 29.09 42.97
C LEU A 639 -35.31 28.49 41.58
N ARG A 640 -36.39 28.41 40.79
CA ARG A 640 -36.37 27.94 39.40
C ARG A 640 -37.11 28.92 38.48
N PRO A 641 -36.67 29.08 37.20
CA PRO A 641 -37.49 29.75 36.20
C PRO A 641 -38.75 28.93 35.89
N ARG A 642 -39.83 29.59 35.48
CA ARG A 642 -41.09 28.90 35.11
C ARG A 642 -40.95 28.01 33.87
N THR A 643 -40.03 28.36 32.97
CA THR A 643 -39.72 27.64 31.74
C THR A 643 -38.21 27.65 31.54
N GLU A 644 -37.62 26.47 31.42
CA GLU A 644 -36.18 26.33 31.17
C GLU A 644 -35.86 26.65 29.70
N THR A 645 -34.87 27.52 29.50
CA THR A 645 -34.30 27.95 28.22
C THR A 645 -32.78 28.07 28.34
N SER A 646 -32.06 28.10 27.21
CA SER A 646 -30.59 28.22 27.21
C SER A 646 -30.10 29.44 28.00
N LEU A 647 -30.75 30.60 27.83
CA LEU A 647 -30.43 31.83 28.56
C LEU A 647 -30.61 31.66 30.08
N THR A 648 -31.77 31.16 30.53
CA THR A 648 -32.01 30.91 31.96
C THR A 648 -31.11 29.83 32.56
N MET A 649 -30.45 29.01 31.73
CA MET A 649 -29.47 28.00 32.15
C MET A 649 -28.05 28.55 32.34
N GLU A 650 -27.81 29.81 31.98
CA GLU A 650 -26.54 30.54 32.21
C GLU A 650 -26.64 31.50 33.40
N GLU A 651 -27.87 31.79 33.82
CA GLU A 651 -28.20 32.78 34.84
C GLU A 651 -27.84 32.34 36.27
N LYS A 652 -26.91 33.06 36.89
CA LYS A 652 -26.45 32.79 38.27
C LYS A 652 -27.37 33.40 39.35
N HIS A 653 -28.63 33.73 39.02
CA HIS A 653 -29.55 34.43 39.92
C HIS A 653 -30.00 33.58 41.12
N ALA A 654 -30.30 32.30 40.92
CA ALA A 654 -30.64 31.40 42.03
C ALA A 654 -29.46 31.16 42.99
N TYR A 655 -28.23 31.12 42.46
CA TYR A 655 -27.01 31.07 43.26
C TYR A 655 -26.79 32.38 44.07
N ARG A 656 -26.91 33.54 43.42
CA ARG A 656 -26.80 34.86 44.09
C ARG A 656 -27.84 35.02 45.21
N LEU A 657 -29.07 34.55 45.00
CA LEU A 657 -30.11 34.56 46.03
C LEU A 657 -29.71 33.77 47.28
N ILE A 658 -29.12 32.58 47.12
CA ILE A 658 -28.73 31.76 48.28
C ILE A 658 -27.53 32.37 49.00
N ARG A 659 -26.58 32.98 48.28
CA ARG A 659 -25.49 33.76 48.90
C ARG A 659 -26.02 34.88 49.78
N ASP A 660 -26.98 35.68 49.29
CA ASP A 660 -27.61 36.74 50.08
C ASP A 660 -28.45 36.19 51.25
N LEU A 661 -29.16 35.07 51.05
CA LEU A 661 -29.94 34.41 52.09
C LEU A 661 -29.08 33.79 53.19
N PHE A 662 -27.84 33.37 52.90
CA PHE A 662 -26.87 32.93 53.91
C PHE A 662 -26.25 34.13 54.63
N ALA A 663 -25.72 35.11 53.90
CA ALA A 663 -24.98 36.25 54.48
C ALA A 663 -25.86 37.20 55.30
N HIS A 664 -27.10 37.44 54.87
CA HIS A 664 -28.02 38.40 55.51
C HIS A 664 -29.25 37.73 56.13
N LYS A 665 -29.16 36.43 56.43
CA LYS A 665 -30.20 35.57 57.01
C LYS A 665 -31.06 36.28 58.07
N ASP A 666 -30.45 36.77 59.16
CA ASP A 666 -31.23 37.36 60.25
C ASP A 666 -31.85 38.71 59.89
N ALA A 667 -31.20 39.53 59.03
CA ALA A 667 -31.78 40.76 58.54
C ALA A 667 -32.99 40.50 57.63
N ILE A 668 -32.90 39.53 56.72
CA ILE A 668 -33.99 39.15 55.81
C ILE A 668 -35.15 38.54 56.60
N PHE A 669 -34.92 37.48 57.39
CA PHE A 669 -36.01 36.75 58.03
C PHE A 669 -36.63 37.48 59.23
N SER A 670 -35.89 38.32 59.96
CA SER A 670 -36.49 39.18 60.99
C SER A 670 -37.45 40.21 60.39
N GLU A 671 -37.10 40.79 59.23
CA GLU A 671 -37.99 41.71 58.53
C GLU A 671 -39.20 40.99 57.96
N LEU A 672 -39.03 39.83 57.32
CA LEU A 672 -40.15 39.02 56.83
C LEU A 672 -41.11 38.63 57.97
N LYS A 673 -40.58 38.31 59.16
CA LYS A 673 -41.38 38.08 60.37
C LYS A 673 -42.15 39.35 60.76
N ARG A 674 -41.51 40.52 60.80
CA ARG A 674 -42.13 41.83 61.10
C ARG A 674 -43.23 42.22 60.10
N MET A 675 -42.97 42.09 58.80
CA MET A 675 -43.95 42.33 57.73
C MET A 675 -45.14 41.37 57.83
N SER A 676 -44.90 40.10 58.18
CA SER A 676 -45.97 39.09 58.31
C SER A 676 -46.92 39.37 59.47
N THR A 677 -46.43 39.90 60.61
CA THR A 677 -47.26 40.24 61.78
C THR A 677 -47.99 41.56 61.58
N LEU A 678 -47.34 42.59 61.03
CA LEU A 678 -48.00 43.85 60.65
C LEU A 678 -49.13 43.62 59.64
N GLY A 679 -48.88 42.79 58.62
CA GLY A 679 -49.88 42.38 57.63
C GLY A 679 -50.98 41.44 58.15
N ALA A 680 -50.85 40.91 59.37
CA ALA A 680 -51.91 40.19 60.07
C ALA A 680 -52.79 41.16 60.90
N SER A 681 -52.16 42.06 61.68
CA SER A 681 -52.87 43.08 62.46
C SER A 681 -53.75 43.99 61.59
N ALA A 682 -53.28 44.35 60.39
CA ALA A 682 -54.04 45.14 59.42
C ALA A 682 -55.30 44.42 58.87
N SER A 683 -55.47 43.11 59.08
CA SER A 683 -56.65 42.35 58.61
C SER A 683 -57.81 42.30 59.61
N ILE A 684 -57.64 42.85 60.82
CA ILE A 684 -58.65 42.85 61.89
C ILE A 684 -59.50 44.13 61.86
N SER A 685 -59.01 45.22 61.27
CA SER A 685 -59.82 46.39 60.91
C SER A 685 -60.19 46.33 59.43
N GLY A 686 -61.46 46.54 59.11
CA GLY A 686 -62.02 46.11 57.84
C GLY A 686 -61.65 46.97 56.63
N ASN A 687 -60.76 46.49 55.77
CA ASN A 687 -60.94 46.60 54.32
C ASN A 687 -60.34 45.40 53.57
N ASN A 688 -61.11 44.76 52.71
CA ASN A 688 -60.82 43.40 52.22
C ASN A 688 -59.95 43.38 50.94
N ASN A 689 -58.81 44.07 50.98
CA ASN A 689 -58.01 44.39 49.77
C ASN A 689 -56.56 43.91 49.81
N ARG A 690 -56.30 42.73 50.41
CA ARG A 690 -55.11 41.94 50.03
C ARG A 690 -55.40 41.31 48.65
N PRO A 691 -54.50 41.42 47.65
CA PRO A 691 -54.63 40.58 46.46
C PRO A 691 -54.60 39.12 46.92
N ARG A 692 -55.62 38.35 46.55
CA ARG A 692 -55.65 36.91 46.86
C ARG A 692 -54.46 36.28 46.14
N ALA A 693 -53.49 35.77 46.89
CA ALA A 693 -52.41 34.96 46.32
C ALA A 693 -53.07 33.84 45.50
N ILE A 694 -52.91 33.89 44.18
CA ILE A 694 -53.73 33.10 43.27
C ILE A 694 -53.49 31.62 43.57
N SER A 695 -54.58 30.86 43.63
CA SER A 695 -54.50 29.42 43.88
C SER A 695 -53.70 28.77 42.76
N THR A 696 -52.69 28.01 43.15
CA THR A 696 -51.96 27.10 42.25
C THR A 696 -52.87 25.96 41.75
N ASP A 697 -54.03 25.76 42.38
CA ASP A 697 -55.03 24.72 42.10
C ASP A 697 -56.35 25.29 41.54
N GLU A 698 -56.28 26.14 40.52
CA GLU A 698 -57.42 26.38 39.60
C GLU A 698 -57.06 26.06 38.13
N SER A 699 -55.79 25.71 37.87
CA SER A 699 -55.28 25.41 36.53
C SER A 699 -55.79 24.08 35.97
N ASN A 700 -55.65 22.97 36.71
CA ASN A 700 -56.10 21.65 36.25
C ASN A 700 -57.62 21.61 36.02
N ARG A 701 -58.38 22.27 36.91
CA ARG A 701 -59.85 22.39 36.81
C ARG A 701 -60.31 23.16 35.56
N ARG A 702 -59.57 24.17 35.10
CA ARG A 702 -59.84 24.87 33.83
C ARG A 702 -59.39 24.04 32.63
N ALA A 703 -58.17 23.53 32.64
CA ALA A 703 -57.57 22.80 31.52
C ALA A 703 -58.46 21.64 31.04
N HIS A 704 -58.87 20.74 31.95
CA HIS A 704 -59.73 19.61 31.58
C HIS A 704 -61.18 20.01 31.29
N MET A 705 -61.66 21.18 31.72
CA MET A 705 -62.98 21.69 31.33
C MET A 705 -62.97 22.26 29.91
N GLU A 706 -61.91 22.98 29.52
CA GLU A 706 -61.72 23.49 28.17
C GLU A 706 -61.43 22.36 27.17
N GLU A 707 -60.58 21.40 27.53
CA GLU A 707 -60.28 20.20 26.73
C GLU A 707 -61.56 19.37 26.47
N ARG A 708 -62.39 19.15 27.50
CA ARG A 708 -63.68 18.47 27.36
C ARG A 708 -64.68 19.26 26.51
N ASN A 709 -64.77 20.58 26.68
CA ASN A 709 -65.66 21.41 25.87
C ASN A 709 -65.22 21.47 24.40
N ARG A 710 -63.90 21.51 24.12
CA ARG A 710 -63.33 21.47 22.78
C ARG A 710 -63.69 20.17 22.05
N LEU A 711 -63.47 19.03 22.70
CA LEU A 711 -63.81 17.71 22.15
C LEU A 711 -65.32 17.50 21.95
N ILE A 712 -66.18 18.19 22.71
CA ILE A 712 -67.63 18.19 22.51
C ILE A 712 -68.03 19.08 21.32
N LEU A 713 -67.46 20.28 21.21
CA LEU A 713 -67.77 21.22 20.12
C LEU A 713 -67.31 20.66 18.75
N GLU A 714 -66.14 20.02 18.72
CA GLU A 714 -65.57 19.34 17.55
C GLU A 714 -66.38 18.11 17.12
N LYS A 715 -67.08 17.44 18.04
CA LYS A 715 -68.06 16.38 17.74
C LYS A 715 -69.45 16.90 17.33
N ALA A 716 -69.83 18.10 17.74
CA ALA A 716 -71.18 18.63 17.53
C ALA A 716 -71.41 19.19 16.12
N ASN A 717 -70.45 19.96 15.58
CA ASN A 717 -70.65 20.76 14.36
C ASN A 717 -70.35 20.04 13.02
N GLY A 718 -70.56 18.73 12.98
CA GLY A 718 -71.13 18.01 11.83
C GLY A 718 -70.43 18.07 10.46
N GLY A 719 -69.93 16.93 9.99
CA GLY A 719 -69.64 16.75 8.57
C GLY A 719 -70.91 16.47 7.74
N ARG A 720 -71.14 17.22 6.65
CA ARG A 720 -71.97 16.76 5.52
C ARG A 720 -71.78 17.55 4.21
N SER A 721 -71.52 16.79 3.14
CA SER A 721 -71.85 17.03 1.73
C SER A 721 -71.33 18.25 0.93
N ARG A 722 -70.78 17.89 -0.25
CA ARG A 722 -70.70 18.62 -1.52
C ARG A 722 -69.65 19.73 -1.68
N ALA A 723 -69.16 19.82 -2.92
CA ALA A 723 -68.15 20.75 -3.39
C ALA A 723 -68.75 21.71 -4.43
N THR A 724 -68.14 22.89 -4.58
CA THR A 724 -67.82 23.56 -5.86
C THR A 724 -66.92 24.77 -5.57
N SER A 725 -65.82 24.92 -6.32
CA SER A 725 -64.98 26.13 -6.27
C SER A 725 -65.40 27.14 -7.33
N PRO A 726 -65.40 28.45 -6.99
CA PRO A 726 -65.12 29.52 -7.95
C PRO A 726 -63.68 30.05 -7.79
N ALA A 727 -63.11 30.64 -8.85
CA ALA A 727 -61.71 31.04 -8.91
C ALA A 727 -61.44 32.49 -8.40
N PRO A 728 -60.21 32.81 -7.96
CA PRO A 728 -59.81 34.17 -7.61
C PRO A 728 -59.35 35.00 -8.84
N GLY A 729 -59.71 36.29 -8.85
CA GLY A 729 -59.17 37.28 -9.79
C GLY A 729 -57.92 38.01 -9.26
N PRO A 730 -57.11 38.68 -10.13
CA PRO A 730 -55.74 39.12 -9.77
C PRO A 730 -55.55 40.65 -9.60
N ARG A 731 -54.31 41.04 -9.21
CA ARG A 731 -53.67 42.40 -9.13
C ARG A 731 -53.65 43.04 -7.71
N ALA A 732 -52.63 43.81 -7.29
CA ALA A 732 -51.28 44.05 -7.85
C ALA A 732 -50.27 44.65 -6.82
N HIS A 733 -48.98 44.59 -7.19
CA HIS A 733 -47.78 45.33 -6.73
C HIS A 733 -47.78 46.27 -5.50
N ARG A 734 -46.75 46.12 -4.66
CA ARG A 734 -45.62 47.10 -4.58
C ARG A 734 -44.32 46.47 -4.04
N ARG A 735 -43.18 47.15 -4.22
CA ARG A 735 -41.85 46.86 -3.64
C ARG A 735 -41.48 47.98 -2.66
N ASP A 736 -40.60 47.69 -1.68
CA ASP A 736 -39.36 48.48 -1.53
C ASP A 736 -38.24 47.72 -0.75
N ARG A 737 -37.06 48.33 -0.60
CA ARG A 737 -35.85 47.87 0.12
C ARG A 737 -35.84 48.41 1.60
N SER A 738 -34.86 48.21 2.50
CA SER A 738 -33.44 47.82 2.39
C SER A 738 -32.77 47.42 3.74
N VAL A 739 -31.68 46.63 3.67
CA VAL A 739 -30.57 46.32 4.64
C VAL A 739 -30.87 45.77 6.07
N GLY A 740 -29.97 44.90 6.58
CA GLY A 740 -29.73 44.78 8.04
C GLY A 740 -29.30 43.42 8.64
N GLY A 741 -28.01 43.06 8.59
CA GLY A 741 -27.37 42.15 9.56
C GLY A 741 -27.53 40.62 9.39
N PRO A 742 -26.67 39.79 10.02
CA PRO A 742 -26.63 38.33 9.81
C PRO A 742 -27.34 37.46 10.87
N GLU A 743 -27.56 36.22 10.44
CA GLU A 743 -27.78 34.91 11.09
C GLU A 743 -27.54 34.76 12.61
N THR A 744 -28.18 33.82 13.35
CA THR A 744 -28.63 32.47 12.98
C THR A 744 -29.93 32.02 13.67
N ARG A 745 -30.77 31.21 13.00
CA ARG A 745 -31.72 30.27 13.65
C ARG A 745 -32.19 29.17 12.71
N PHE A 746 -32.03 27.91 13.10
CA PHE A 746 -32.46 26.74 12.31
C PHE A 746 -33.99 26.59 12.23
N PRO A 747 -34.56 26.33 11.04
CA PRO A 747 -35.91 25.81 10.88
C PRO A 747 -35.90 24.27 10.87
N ILE A 748 -36.74 23.65 11.71
CA ILE A 748 -37.07 22.22 11.58
C ILE A 748 -38.17 22.08 10.52
N SER A 749 -38.09 21.08 9.64
CA SER A 749 -39.17 20.70 8.75
C SER A 749 -39.21 19.18 8.52
N PRO A 750 -40.35 18.51 8.70
CA PRO A 750 -40.47 17.07 8.50
C PRO A 750 -40.60 16.73 7.00
N SER A 751 -40.04 15.60 6.59
CA SER A 751 -40.16 15.09 5.23
C SER A 751 -41.41 14.22 5.04
N GLY A 752 -42.13 14.44 3.93
CA GLY A 752 -43.31 13.68 3.51
C GLY A 752 -43.37 13.64 1.97
N ILE A 753 -43.81 12.50 1.40
CA ILE A 753 -43.62 12.15 -0.01
C ILE A 753 -44.93 12.30 -0.81
N THR A 754 -44.89 12.89 -2.02
CA THR A 754 -45.57 12.35 -3.25
C THR A 754 -45.20 13.16 -4.53
N SER A 755 -45.42 12.55 -5.70
CA SER A 755 -44.86 12.93 -7.01
C SER A 755 -45.83 13.64 -7.98
N PRO A 756 -45.32 14.21 -9.09
CA PRO A 756 -45.55 13.62 -10.44
C PRO A 756 -44.38 13.82 -11.45
N THR A 757 -44.36 13.34 -12.72
CA THR A 757 -44.85 12.10 -13.39
C THR A 757 -44.33 12.05 -14.85
N SER A 758 -43.86 10.89 -15.34
CA SER A 758 -43.50 10.55 -16.75
C SER A 758 -42.24 11.25 -17.35
N SER A 759 -41.52 10.70 -18.36
CA SER A 759 -41.89 9.70 -19.38
C SER A 759 -40.72 8.87 -19.99
N GLN A 760 -40.96 7.57 -20.29
CA GLN A 760 -40.26 6.68 -21.27
C GLN A 760 -38.75 6.36 -21.03
N GLN A 761 -38.12 5.24 -21.49
CA GLN A 761 -38.54 4.03 -22.25
C GLN A 761 -37.63 2.79 -21.93
N HIS A 762 -38.15 1.57 -22.16
CA HIS A 762 -37.52 0.22 -22.31
C HIS A 762 -36.14 -0.21 -21.69
N GLY A 763 -36.13 -1.37 -21.01
CA GLY A 763 -34.92 -2.19 -20.70
C GLY A 763 -35.25 -3.58 -20.08
N LYS A 764 -34.66 -4.69 -20.58
CA LYS A 764 -35.09 -6.09 -20.32
C LYS A 764 -34.59 -6.72 -18.99
N ARG A 765 -35.54 -7.31 -18.22
CA ARG A 765 -35.60 -8.65 -17.52
C ARG A 765 -34.34 -9.57 -17.41
N PRO A 766 -34.30 -10.60 -16.51
CA PRO A 766 -35.33 -11.10 -15.55
C PRO A 766 -34.85 -11.55 -14.12
N SER A 767 -35.80 -11.98 -13.25
CA SER A 767 -35.63 -12.95 -12.12
C SER A 767 -34.82 -12.50 -10.89
N LEU A 768 -35.11 -12.85 -9.63
CA LEU A 768 -36.23 -13.57 -8.95
C LEU A 768 -36.32 -13.04 -7.49
N GLY A 769 -37.39 -13.32 -6.75
CA GLY A 769 -37.52 -13.00 -5.31
C GLY A 769 -38.03 -14.20 -4.50
N PRO A 770 -38.43 -14.06 -3.21
CA PRO A 770 -38.51 -12.83 -2.39
C PRO A 770 -37.76 -12.92 -1.03
N VAL A 771 -37.79 -11.84 -0.26
CA VAL A 771 -37.33 -11.73 1.15
C VAL A 771 -38.50 -11.31 2.05
N LEU A 772 -38.43 -11.62 3.36
CA LEU A 772 -38.99 -10.92 4.56
C LEU A 772 -39.46 -11.95 5.65
N PRO A 773 -39.61 -11.58 6.94
CA PRO A 773 -38.53 -11.13 7.83
C PRO A 773 -38.65 -11.66 9.29
N LYS A 774 -37.61 -11.49 10.15
CA LYS A 774 -37.71 -10.80 11.48
C LYS A 774 -36.49 -10.94 12.40
N ARG A 775 -36.30 -9.88 13.20
CA ARG A 775 -35.75 -9.82 14.57
C ARG A 775 -34.29 -10.29 14.78
N SER A 776 -33.41 -9.29 14.83
CA SER A 776 -32.26 -9.30 15.74
C SER A 776 -32.72 -9.32 17.20
N SER A 777 -31.92 -9.99 18.05
CA SER A 777 -31.91 -9.84 19.50
C SER A 777 -30.46 -9.60 19.95
N LEU A 778 -30.30 -9.03 21.15
CA LEU A 778 -29.02 -8.69 21.76
C LEU A 778 -28.43 -9.90 22.51
N GLU A 779 -27.16 -10.25 22.28
CA GLU A 779 -26.32 -10.97 23.27
C GLU A 779 -24.82 -10.96 22.89
N VAL A 780 -23.97 -11.36 23.83
CA VAL A 780 -22.49 -11.30 23.79
C VAL A 780 -21.91 -12.71 23.96
N PRO A 781 -20.79 -13.06 23.30
CA PRO A 781 -20.00 -14.24 23.68
C PRO A 781 -18.53 -13.93 24.04
N ASP A 782 -18.03 -14.65 25.05
CA ASP A 782 -16.61 -14.79 25.42
C ASP A 782 -15.90 -15.92 24.61
N GLU A 783 -14.63 -16.17 24.89
CA GLU A 783 -13.79 -17.21 24.26
C GLU A 783 -14.26 -18.66 24.51
N ALA A 784 -14.09 -19.56 23.51
CA ALA A 784 -13.21 -20.75 23.64
C ALA A 784 -13.22 -21.71 22.40
N GLY A 785 -12.04 -22.26 22.09
CA GLY A 785 -11.64 -23.10 20.95
C GLY A 785 -12.51 -24.28 20.46
N SER A 786 -12.25 -24.71 19.22
CA SER A 786 -11.77 -26.08 18.93
C SER A 786 -11.21 -26.29 17.50
N SER A 787 -10.28 -27.25 17.39
CA SER A 787 -9.61 -27.79 16.19
C SER A 787 -10.54 -28.59 15.25
N LEU A 788 -10.26 -28.87 13.97
CA LEU A 788 -9.15 -29.64 13.34
C LEU A 788 -9.02 -29.25 11.83
N SER A 789 -8.00 -29.60 11.02
CA SER A 789 -7.45 -30.94 10.75
C SER A 789 -6.10 -30.98 9.96
N HIS A 790 -5.46 -32.17 9.99
CA HIS A 790 -4.17 -32.58 9.38
C HIS A 790 -4.24 -32.84 7.85
N PRO A 791 -3.12 -33.04 7.08
CA PRO A 791 -2.06 -34.08 7.22
C PRO A 791 -0.60 -33.56 7.01
N ALA A 792 0.50 -34.33 7.08
CA ALA A 792 0.87 -35.62 7.72
C ALA A 792 2.42 -35.76 7.73
N ASP A 793 2.99 -36.68 8.53
CA ASP A 793 4.43 -36.82 8.79
C ASP A 793 5.27 -37.64 7.79
N GLY A 794 6.60 -37.43 7.83
CA GLY A 794 7.64 -38.29 7.25
C GLY A 794 8.92 -38.22 8.10
N ASN A 795 9.52 -39.37 8.43
CA ASN A 795 10.54 -39.53 9.49
C ASN A 795 11.93 -39.92 8.92
N LEU A 796 13.04 -39.64 9.64
CA LEU A 796 14.22 -40.51 9.85
C LEU A 796 15.44 -39.80 10.52
N ASN A 797 16.00 -40.43 11.56
CA ASN A 797 17.39 -40.53 12.07
C ASN A 797 18.43 -39.37 11.90
N GLY A 798 19.34 -39.09 12.86
CA GLY A 798 19.57 -39.71 14.18
C GLY A 798 20.98 -39.42 14.77
N ALA A 799 21.34 -40.15 15.84
CA ALA A 799 22.65 -40.22 16.54
C ALA A 799 23.06 -39.11 17.55
N ALA A 800 23.31 -39.56 18.80
CA ALA A 800 24.17 -38.94 19.82
C ALA A 800 25.44 -39.83 20.01
N PRO A 801 26.31 -39.74 21.04
CA PRO A 801 26.07 -39.58 22.49
C PRO A 801 26.63 -38.20 23.00
N ALA A 802 27.05 -37.91 24.25
CA ALA A 802 27.29 -38.66 25.49
C ALA A 802 27.26 -37.69 26.71
N GLU A 803 27.29 -38.08 28.00
CA GLU A 803 27.29 -39.42 28.61
C GLU A 803 26.49 -39.47 29.95
N ALA A 804 27.12 -39.17 31.10
CA ALA A 804 26.58 -39.33 32.45
C ALA A 804 27.22 -38.33 33.45
N GLY A 805 26.70 -38.07 34.66
CA GLY A 805 25.50 -38.64 35.30
C GLY A 805 25.13 -37.99 36.64
N THR A 806 24.03 -38.46 37.23
CA THR A 806 23.45 -38.13 38.56
C THR A 806 24.16 -38.93 39.70
N PRO A 807 23.89 -38.77 41.04
CA PRO A 807 22.62 -38.36 41.65
C PRO A 807 22.60 -37.67 43.06
N LYS A 808 21.36 -37.46 43.59
CA LYS A 808 20.97 -37.36 45.03
C LYS A 808 21.38 -36.10 45.82
N SER A 809 20.65 -35.64 46.85
CA SER A 809 19.26 -35.91 47.30
C SER A 809 18.81 -34.83 48.31
N GLU A 810 17.50 -34.53 48.38
CA GLU A 810 16.76 -34.01 49.58
C GLU A 810 17.22 -32.67 50.24
N THR A 811 16.43 -31.85 50.96
CA THR A 811 15.04 -31.93 51.46
C THR A 811 14.46 -30.51 51.72
N ALA A 812 13.13 -30.42 51.91
CA ALA A 812 12.40 -29.49 52.79
C ALA A 812 12.20 -27.98 52.44
N ASP A 813 10.93 -27.66 52.20
CA ASP A 813 10.17 -26.42 52.55
C ASP A 813 10.20 -26.12 54.08
N PRO A 814 9.63 -25.01 54.65
CA PRO A 814 8.77 -23.96 54.06
C PRO A 814 8.92 -22.48 54.56
N LEU A 815 8.08 -21.60 53.98
CA LEU A 815 7.34 -20.45 54.61
C LEU A 815 8.00 -19.07 54.89
N ALA A 816 7.10 -18.06 54.92
CA ALA A 816 7.14 -16.76 55.66
C ALA A 816 7.71 -15.46 55.02
N ASP A 817 6.86 -14.81 54.20
CA ASP A 817 6.24 -13.49 54.47
C ASP A 817 7.04 -12.14 54.42
N LYS A 818 6.30 -11.08 54.04
CA LYS A 818 6.52 -9.60 54.17
C LYS A 818 7.77 -8.90 53.58
N ARG A 819 7.48 -8.21 52.46
CA ARG A 819 7.59 -6.74 52.24
C ARG A 819 8.94 -6.03 52.45
N SER A 820 9.28 -5.28 51.38
CA SER A 820 9.67 -3.85 51.36
C SER A 820 11.11 -3.45 50.97
N SER A 821 11.15 -2.71 49.84
CA SER A 821 12.01 -1.56 49.57
C SER A 821 13.49 -1.76 49.17
N LEU A 822 13.95 -0.77 48.38
CA LEU A 822 15.34 -0.40 48.08
C LEU A 822 16.23 -1.42 47.34
N VAL A 823 16.56 -1.09 46.09
CA VAL A 823 17.70 -1.64 45.35
C VAL A 823 18.64 -0.49 44.95
N GLU A 824 19.79 -0.40 45.61
CA GLU A 824 20.95 0.34 45.13
C GLU A 824 22.06 -0.63 44.71
N LYS A 825 22.68 -0.36 43.55
CA LYS A 825 24.11 -0.57 43.22
C LYS A 825 24.86 -1.72 43.90
N ARG A 826 25.45 -2.63 43.09
CA ARG A 826 26.91 -2.56 42.83
C ARG A 826 27.46 -3.52 41.76
N ASN A 827 28.59 -3.10 41.21
CA ASN A 827 29.46 -3.78 40.25
C ASN A 827 30.06 -5.09 40.79
N SER A 828 30.46 -5.99 39.88
CA SER A 828 31.86 -6.49 39.69
C SER A 828 31.84 -7.82 38.89
N LEU A 829 32.91 -8.32 38.26
CA LEU A 829 34.17 -7.80 37.66
C LEU A 829 34.69 -8.92 36.73
N GLY A 830 35.40 -8.60 35.64
CA GLY A 830 36.06 -9.62 34.80
C GLY A 830 36.81 -8.98 33.62
N ARG A 831 38.15 -9.06 33.60
CA ARG A 831 38.98 -8.21 32.71
C ARG A 831 40.34 -8.81 32.36
N SER A 832 40.66 -8.86 31.07
CA SER A 832 42.00 -9.07 30.51
C SER A 832 42.00 -8.75 29.01
N GLY A 833 42.89 -7.96 28.39
CA GLY A 833 43.94 -7.03 28.85
C GLY A 833 44.31 -6.10 27.66
N ALA A 834 44.50 -4.78 27.84
CA ALA A 834 45.81 -4.10 28.01
C ALA A 834 46.74 -4.19 26.77
N ARG A 835 47.37 -3.11 26.23
CA ARG A 835 47.85 -1.83 26.81
C ARG A 835 47.93 -0.65 25.79
N ILE A 836 47.64 0.58 26.27
CA ILE A 836 48.43 1.86 26.17
C ILE A 836 48.73 2.43 24.75
N SER A 837 48.50 3.71 24.38
CA SER A 837 48.14 4.99 25.07
C SER A 837 47.31 5.91 24.11
N ALA A 838 46.87 7.16 24.37
CA ALA A 838 47.01 8.13 25.48
C ALA A 838 45.59 8.71 25.88
N GLY A 839 45.24 9.98 26.17
CA GLY A 839 45.87 11.33 26.18
C GLY A 839 45.56 12.18 24.92
N ARG A 840 45.14 13.46 24.96
CA ARG A 840 44.80 14.45 26.03
C ARG A 840 43.65 15.34 25.46
N ARG A 841 42.43 15.49 26.04
CA ARG A 841 42.01 16.41 27.15
C ARG A 841 42.41 17.89 26.88
N ILE A 842 41.62 18.96 27.07
CA ILE A 842 40.27 19.28 27.67
C ILE A 842 40.02 20.82 27.45
N PRO A 843 38.88 21.52 27.77
CA PRO A 843 37.45 21.20 27.95
C PRO A 843 36.48 22.15 27.14
N VAL A 844 35.20 22.26 27.54
CA VAL A 844 34.23 23.32 27.19
C VAL A 844 33.73 24.02 28.47
N VAL A 845 33.54 25.36 28.45
CA VAL A 845 32.70 26.14 29.39
C VAL A 845 32.10 27.34 28.64
N ALA A 846 30.94 27.86 29.06
CA ALA A 846 30.22 28.99 28.44
C ALA A 846 29.90 30.12 29.45
N SER A 847 29.67 31.35 28.99
CA SER A 847 28.73 32.32 29.61
C SER A 847 28.61 33.69 28.86
N THR A 848 27.40 33.99 28.36
CA THR A 848 26.66 35.28 28.39
C THR A 848 27.31 36.69 28.27
N THR A 849 26.54 37.56 27.60
CA THR A 849 26.26 39.02 27.84
C THR A 849 27.14 40.17 27.32
N ALA A 850 26.44 41.07 26.58
CA ALA A 850 26.48 42.56 26.64
C ALA A 850 27.51 43.40 25.84
N SER A 851 27.06 43.88 24.67
CA SER A 851 27.09 45.28 24.18
C SER A 851 28.36 46.16 24.23
N GLN A 852 28.82 46.64 23.06
CA GLN A 852 28.86 48.08 22.71
C GLN A 852 29.10 48.34 21.20
N GLN A 853 29.14 49.62 20.80
CA GLN A 853 29.32 50.14 19.43
C GLN A 853 30.83 50.07 19.01
N GLN A 854 31.32 50.41 17.80
CA GLN A 854 30.85 51.35 16.77
C GLN A 854 31.58 51.13 15.40
N SER A 855 30.91 51.46 14.28
CA SER A 855 31.45 51.88 12.95
C SER A 855 32.68 51.19 12.30
N GLY A 856 32.53 50.66 11.08
CA GLY A 856 33.64 50.40 10.13
C GLY A 856 33.22 49.69 8.83
N SER A 857 33.48 50.30 7.67
CA SER A 857 33.32 49.71 6.32
C SER A 857 34.38 48.64 6.03
N GLU A 858 34.23 47.63 5.15
CA GLU A 858 33.67 47.62 3.78
C GLU A 858 33.05 46.25 3.35
N LYS A 859 32.40 46.26 2.17
CA LYS A 859 32.17 45.19 1.16
C LYS A 859 32.50 43.72 1.52
N GLU A 860 31.52 42.82 1.37
CA GLU A 860 31.37 42.02 0.13
C GLU A 860 30.03 41.25 0.07
N ASN A 861 29.53 40.95 -1.13
CA ASN A 861 28.29 40.20 -1.37
C ASN A 861 28.61 38.71 -1.58
N SER A 862 28.16 37.84 -0.68
CA SER A 862 28.21 36.38 -0.86
C SER A 862 26.84 35.81 -1.21
N THR A 863 26.44 35.95 -2.49
CA THR A 863 25.27 35.24 -3.01
C THR A 863 25.53 33.73 -3.06
N GLY A 864 24.67 32.95 -2.39
CA GLY A 864 24.84 31.52 -2.25
C GLY A 864 24.89 30.79 -3.59
N HIS A 865 25.90 29.94 -3.78
CA HIS A 865 25.96 29.03 -4.92
C HIS A 865 24.94 27.91 -4.73
N GLY A 866 23.84 27.97 -5.48
CA GLY A 866 23.01 26.79 -5.69
C GLY A 866 23.80 25.74 -6.47
N HIS A 867 23.75 24.48 -6.04
CA HIS A 867 24.37 23.38 -6.78
C HIS A 867 23.68 23.22 -8.13
N ALA A 868 24.37 23.60 -9.21
CA ALA A 868 23.94 23.31 -10.57
C ALA A 868 24.04 21.78 -10.83
N PRO A 869 23.09 21.18 -11.57
CA PRO A 869 23.21 19.79 -11.99
C PRO A 869 24.42 19.63 -12.92
N VAL A 870 25.24 18.60 -12.67
CA VAL A 870 26.40 18.31 -13.54
C VAL A 870 25.87 17.75 -14.85
N THR A 871 25.96 18.55 -15.92
CA THR A 871 25.50 18.15 -17.24
C THR A 871 26.38 17.04 -17.82
N LEU A 872 25.79 15.88 -18.11
CA LEU A 872 26.41 14.83 -18.93
C LEU A 872 26.44 15.26 -20.41
N THR A 873 27.22 16.30 -20.72
CA THR A 873 27.49 16.74 -22.09
C THR A 873 28.54 15.86 -22.72
N ASP A 874 28.20 15.27 -23.86
CA ASP A 874 29.15 14.61 -24.74
C ASP A 874 30.10 15.65 -25.34
N ALA A 875 31.39 15.36 -25.38
CA ALA A 875 32.41 16.25 -25.94
C ALA A 875 32.95 15.64 -27.23
N PRO A 876 33.00 16.39 -28.36
CA PRO A 876 33.53 15.85 -29.60
C PRO A 876 35.02 15.47 -29.44
N MET A 877 35.43 14.43 -30.15
CA MET A 877 36.79 13.92 -30.11
C MET A 877 37.77 14.87 -30.80
N ASP A 878 38.77 15.35 -30.07
CA ASP A 878 40.07 15.63 -30.66
C ASP A 878 40.73 14.27 -31.01
N TYR A 879 41.36 14.21 -32.19
CA TYR A 879 41.97 12.99 -32.78
C TYR A 879 43.41 12.76 -32.30
#